data_AF-A0A813S155-F1
#
_entry.id   AF-A0A813S155-F1
#
_cell.length_a   1.000
_cell.length_b   1.000
_cell.length_c   1.000
_cell.angle_alpha   90.00
_cell.angle_beta   90.00
_cell.angle_gamma   90.00
#
_symmetry.space_group_name_H-M   'P 1'
#
loop_
_entity.id
_entity.type
_entity.pdbx_description
1 polymer ?
#
loop_
_entity_poly.entity_id
_entity_poly.type
_entity_poly.pdbx_seq_one_letter_code
_entity_poly.pdbx_strand_id
1 'polypeptide(L)'
;MAPFTFTLFAPYNKQAALRLKNANVRMFGVDILMEKDESDGYFRATVDLADGIYHYQYKIQTKSWFEQEPEPALPNYDDDDEFKDLSNEEKQEKTEKYTKLIDEIRERNRQREHEATFTEIWYTFVDPYATDVDERGSDDAEQAVGVLIIKNGKRIIDEYEWKYDDCALPKDEQLVIYELHIGDFSGGEGDSNARGTFKNLTKKIDYLKELGVHAIELMPIKEYPGNHSCYNPRYHFAIETSYGPTADLKEMIDEMHKNGIRVIMDGVYNHSDSAAPLTQIDHDYWYHHHPKDITMSWGPEWNYNFYDPKFNVWPARKFVGDSIRYMVEEFHLDGIRFDAARQIQNFDFLHWVVAEVKKIAPHKPFYCVAEFLPDEPCITNIDGPMDGCWHDSFYWTVRDILLNNNVDMGRLKACIDCRQQGYFGVANVVNYIGNHDHDRLLIELGKQRNIFGEEAFKRLRLGVVLQMTSIGIPLIWMGEEFGEYKEKTIGTAKIDWSLIADREDNSNQMNKKLLNFYRGIIRLRENNKAFFTTNLNFIHEDDNTKVLVYQRWADSGERVVVIANLSENFLAQYHVPNMPANGWWHEWTFDYNVKVENNEVHLDIAEHEAKILVYVGDNFQPATPSSEPVVKSIPANESNNTSQEQKQPDSSLK
;
A
#
# COMPACT_ATOMS: atom_id res chain seq x y z
N MET A 1 -39.42 -18.06 4.95
CA MET A 1 -39.09 -16.81 4.24
C MET A 1 -39.29 -15.67 5.22
N ALA A 2 -38.40 -14.69 5.21
CA ALA A 2 -38.46 -13.50 6.06
C ALA A 2 -38.47 -12.25 5.16
N PRO A 3 -39.16 -11.18 5.55
CA PRO A 3 -39.18 -9.95 4.78
C PRO A 3 -37.80 -9.30 4.80
N PHE A 4 -37.26 -9.00 3.62
CA PHE A 4 -36.02 -8.26 3.45
C PHE A 4 -36.30 -7.01 2.61
N THR A 5 -35.80 -5.85 3.06
CA THR A 5 -36.04 -4.57 2.39
C THR A 5 -34.77 -4.13 1.67
N PHE A 6 -34.86 -4.01 0.36
CA PHE A 6 -33.85 -3.38 -0.49
C PHE A 6 -34.05 -1.87 -0.45
N THR A 7 -32.94 -1.12 -0.40
CA THR A 7 -32.95 0.34 -0.31
C THR A 7 -31.98 0.92 -1.33
N LEU A 8 -32.39 1.97 -2.04
CA LEU A 8 -31.54 2.71 -2.97
C LEU A 8 -31.67 4.21 -2.70
N PHE A 9 -30.57 4.88 -2.36
CA PHE A 9 -30.55 6.34 -2.23
C PHE A 9 -30.41 6.97 -3.62
N ALA A 10 -31.48 7.59 -4.11
CA ALA A 10 -31.52 8.24 -5.42
C ALA A 10 -32.46 9.47 -5.33
N PRO A 11 -32.07 10.49 -4.56
CA PRO A 11 -32.99 11.50 -4.02
C PRO A 11 -33.73 12.33 -5.09
N TYR A 12 -33.11 12.55 -6.24
CA TYR A 12 -33.65 13.39 -7.32
C TYR A 12 -34.20 12.59 -8.51
N ASN A 13 -34.02 11.27 -8.52
CA ASN A 13 -34.60 10.40 -9.53
C ASN A 13 -36.11 10.17 -9.27
N LYS A 14 -36.84 9.83 -10.33
CA LYS A 14 -38.31 9.71 -10.28
C LYS A 14 -38.80 8.29 -10.01
N GLN A 15 -38.18 7.30 -10.63
CA GLN A 15 -38.59 5.90 -10.55
C GLN A 15 -37.37 5.01 -10.42
N ALA A 16 -37.52 3.95 -9.61
CA ALA A 16 -36.55 2.88 -9.47
C ALA A 16 -37.27 1.53 -9.50
N ALA A 17 -36.55 0.49 -9.92
CA ALA A 17 -37.01 -0.89 -9.83
C ALA A 17 -35.90 -1.81 -9.34
N LEU A 18 -36.27 -2.86 -8.62
CA LEU A 18 -35.39 -3.94 -8.19
C LEU A 18 -35.51 -5.11 -9.17
N ARG A 19 -34.37 -5.61 -9.64
CA ARG A 19 -34.26 -6.90 -10.32
C ARG A 19 -33.68 -7.90 -9.35
N LEU A 20 -34.34 -9.04 -9.17
CA LEU A 20 -33.92 -10.04 -8.20
C LEU A 20 -34.13 -11.44 -8.78
N LYS A 21 -33.18 -12.33 -8.49
CA LYS A 21 -33.31 -13.78 -8.72
C LYS A 21 -32.55 -14.56 -7.67
N ASN A 22 -32.99 -15.79 -7.39
CA ASN A 22 -32.14 -16.74 -6.68
C ASN A 22 -30.95 -17.10 -7.58
N ALA A 23 -29.75 -17.27 -7.01
CA ALA A 23 -28.51 -17.53 -7.77
C ALA A 23 -28.61 -18.79 -8.65
N ASN A 24 -29.40 -19.79 -8.24
CA ASN A 24 -29.64 -21.01 -9.01
C ASN A 24 -30.59 -20.83 -10.21
N VAL A 25 -31.17 -19.64 -10.39
CA VAL A 25 -32.07 -19.30 -11.48
C VAL A 25 -31.33 -18.51 -12.55
N ARG A 26 -31.50 -18.89 -13.82
CA ARG A 26 -30.77 -18.28 -14.93
C ARG A 26 -31.24 -16.85 -15.23
N MET A 27 -32.55 -16.66 -15.38
CA MET A 27 -33.15 -15.38 -15.78
C MET A 27 -33.64 -14.59 -14.56
N PHE A 28 -33.57 -13.26 -14.65
CA PHE A 28 -34.25 -12.39 -13.70
C PHE A 28 -35.77 -12.54 -13.80
N GLY A 29 -36.45 -12.35 -12.68
CA GLY A 29 -37.91 -12.24 -12.64
C GLY A 29 -38.41 -10.93 -13.26
N VAL A 30 -39.68 -10.64 -13.03
CA VAL A 30 -40.27 -9.33 -13.36
C VAL A 30 -39.66 -8.27 -12.45
N ASP A 31 -39.30 -7.12 -13.03
CA ASP A 31 -38.80 -5.97 -12.27
C ASP A 31 -39.84 -5.52 -11.22
N ILE A 32 -39.39 -5.32 -9.99
CA ILE A 32 -40.23 -4.91 -8.86
C ILE A 32 -40.09 -3.39 -8.71
N LEU A 33 -41.14 -2.62 -9.02
CA LEU A 33 -41.12 -1.18 -8.80
C LEU A 33 -40.90 -0.86 -7.31
N MET A 34 -40.02 0.10 -7.06
CA MET A 34 -39.69 0.55 -5.71
C MET A 34 -40.49 1.81 -5.35
N GLU A 35 -40.88 1.91 -4.09
CA GLU A 35 -41.58 3.08 -3.56
C GLU A 35 -40.57 4.12 -3.07
N LYS A 36 -40.71 5.37 -3.51
CA LYS A 36 -39.85 6.47 -3.07
C LYS A 36 -40.43 7.14 -1.83
N ASP A 37 -39.62 7.29 -0.80
CA ASP A 37 -39.92 8.19 0.30
C ASP A 37 -39.27 9.56 0.03
N GLU A 38 -40.10 10.56 -0.27
CA GLU A 38 -39.63 11.92 -0.58
C GLU A 38 -39.03 12.65 0.63
N SER A 39 -39.25 12.15 1.85
CA SER A 39 -38.72 12.75 3.08
C SER A 39 -37.25 12.41 3.33
N ASP A 40 -36.77 11.28 2.83
CA ASP A 40 -35.39 10.82 3.01
C ASP A 40 -34.65 10.49 1.71
N GLY A 41 -35.33 10.50 0.55
CA GLY A 41 -34.72 10.31 -0.76
C GLY A 41 -34.43 8.86 -1.12
N TYR A 42 -34.90 7.89 -0.32
CA TYR A 42 -34.69 6.47 -0.58
C TYR A 42 -35.87 5.84 -1.32
N PHE A 43 -35.53 4.98 -2.28
CA PHE A 43 -36.43 3.99 -2.85
C PHE A 43 -36.37 2.70 -2.04
N ARG A 44 -37.51 2.05 -1.82
CA ARG A 44 -37.61 0.80 -1.04
C ARG A 44 -38.47 -0.24 -1.74
N ALA A 45 -38.06 -1.50 -1.64
CA ALA A 45 -38.89 -2.66 -1.99
C ALA A 45 -38.66 -3.77 -0.99
N THR A 46 -39.74 -4.32 -0.43
CA THR A 46 -39.69 -5.45 0.51
C THR A 46 -40.08 -6.74 -0.19
N VAL A 47 -39.25 -7.76 -0.07
CA VAL A 47 -39.47 -9.09 -0.66
C VAL A 47 -39.25 -10.15 0.41
N ASP A 48 -40.11 -11.17 0.45
CA ASP A 48 -39.93 -12.32 1.32
C ASP A 48 -38.87 -13.27 0.74
N LEU A 49 -37.74 -13.40 1.43
CA LEU A 49 -36.62 -14.25 1.00
C LEU A 49 -36.48 -15.47 1.91
N ALA A 50 -36.16 -16.61 1.32
CA ALA A 50 -35.69 -17.78 2.05
C ALA A 50 -34.19 -17.65 2.30
N ASP A 51 -33.64 -18.51 3.13
CA ASP A 51 -32.19 -18.63 3.24
C ASP A 51 -31.62 -19.09 1.89
N GLY A 52 -30.53 -18.48 1.45
CA GLY A 52 -29.90 -18.74 0.17
C GLY A 52 -29.15 -17.54 -0.40
N ILE A 53 -28.62 -17.74 -1.61
CA ILE A 53 -27.85 -16.74 -2.36
C ILE A 53 -28.75 -16.17 -3.46
N TYR A 54 -28.73 -14.84 -3.59
CA TYR A 54 -29.54 -14.10 -4.53
C TYR A 54 -28.66 -13.15 -5.34
N HIS A 55 -28.97 -13.00 -6.63
CA HIS A 55 -28.36 -12.00 -7.50
C HIS A 55 -29.37 -10.87 -7.70
N TYR A 56 -28.91 -9.63 -7.60
CA TYR A 56 -29.77 -8.46 -7.72
C TYR A 56 -29.09 -7.30 -8.43
N GLN A 57 -29.91 -6.43 -9.00
CA GLN A 57 -29.52 -5.18 -9.64
C GLN A 57 -30.63 -4.15 -9.38
N TYR A 58 -30.29 -2.87 -9.46
CA TYR A 58 -31.27 -1.81 -9.54
C TYR A 58 -31.44 -1.33 -10.97
N LYS A 59 -32.62 -0.79 -11.24
CA LYS A 59 -32.89 0.05 -12.40
C LYS A 59 -33.32 1.42 -11.92
N ILE A 60 -32.84 2.46 -12.58
CA ILE A 60 -33.24 3.84 -12.30
C ILE A 60 -33.68 4.53 -13.57
N GLN A 61 -34.71 5.35 -13.45
CA GLN A 61 -35.07 6.31 -14.47
C GLN A 61 -34.28 7.59 -14.23
N THR A 62 -33.31 7.87 -15.10
CA THR A 62 -32.40 9.01 -14.99
C THR A 62 -32.56 9.93 -16.20
N LYS A 63 -32.28 11.23 -16.00
CA LYS A 63 -32.26 12.23 -17.07
C LYS A 63 -30.93 12.24 -17.83
N SER A 64 -29.96 11.44 -17.40
CA SER A 64 -28.69 11.12 -18.02
C SER A 64 -28.22 11.99 -19.19
N TRP A 65 -27.20 12.80 -18.89
CA TRP A 65 -26.17 13.26 -19.81
C TRP A 65 -25.03 12.21 -19.98
N PHE A 66 -25.18 10.97 -19.50
CA PHE A 66 -24.14 9.93 -19.56
C PHE A 66 -23.89 9.38 -20.99
N GLU A 67 -24.64 9.86 -21.99
CA GLU A 67 -24.32 9.73 -23.43
C GLU A 67 -23.42 10.86 -23.97
N GLN A 68 -22.95 11.75 -23.10
CA GLN A 68 -21.89 12.69 -23.45
C GLN A 68 -20.68 11.90 -23.93
N GLU A 69 -20.10 12.34 -25.04
CA GLU A 69 -18.90 11.72 -25.55
C GLU A 69 -17.83 11.88 -24.45
N PRO A 70 -17.23 10.78 -23.94
CA PRO A 70 -16.27 10.89 -22.85
C PRO A 70 -15.11 11.77 -23.30
N GLU A 71 -14.75 12.75 -22.46
CA GLU A 71 -13.53 13.54 -22.69
C GLU A 71 -12.35 12.57 -22.56
N PRO A 72 -11.53 12.38 -23.62
CA PRO A 72 -10.34 11.57 -23.49
C PRO A 72 -9.40 12.24 -22.49
N ALA A 73 -8.83 11.47 -21.56
CA ALA A 73 -7.75 11.95 -20.72
C ALA A 73 -6.61 12.46 -21.62
N LEU A 74 -5.90 13.51 -21.17
CA LEU A 74 -4.67 13.90 -21.83
C LEU A 74 -3.67 12.73 -21.71
N PRO A 75 -2.83 12.49 -22.74
CA PRO A 75 -1.80 11.47 -22.67
C PRO A 75 -0.91 11.73 -21.45
N ASN A 76 -0.76 10.74 -20.57
CA ASN A 76 0.24 10.82 -19.52
C ASN A 76 1.59 10.49 -20.14
N TYR A 77 2.34 11.53 -20.50
CA TYR A 77 3.60 11.41 -21.23
C TYR A 77 4.72 10.70 -20.47
N ASP A 78 4.55 10.51 -19.16
CA ASP A 78 5.57 9.92 -18.30
C ASP A 78 5.22 8.46 -17.91
N ASP A 79 3.94 8.06 -17.95
CA ASP A 79 3.50 6.69 -17.66
C ASP A 79 3.19 5.84 -18.91
N ASP A 80 2.73 6.45 -20.02
CA ASP A 80 2.38 5.70 -21.24
C ASP A 80 3.61 5.40 -22.10
N ASP A 81 3.95 4.12 -22.28
CA ASP A 81 5.08 3.66 -23.09
C ASP A 81 5.02 4.14 -24.55
N GLU A 82 3.83 4.50 -25.05
CA GLU A 82 3.65 5.07 -26.39
C GLU A 82 4.23 6.50 -26.51
N PHE A 83 4.40 7.21 -25.39
CA PHE A 83 4.68 8.65 -25.38
C PHE A 83 5.97 9.05 -24.65
N LYS A 84 6.63 8.11 -23.96
CA LYS A 84 7.87 8.34 -23.21
C LYS A 84 9.03 8.87 -24.05
N ASP A 85 9.13 8.45 -25.32
CA ASP A 85 10.21 8.82 -26.24
C ASP A 85 9.95 10.15 -27.02
N LEU A 86 8.83 10.81 -26.79
CA LEU A 86 8.49 12.06 -27.48
C LEU A 86 9.33 13.23 -26.97
N SER A 87 9.81 14.07 -27.89
CA SER A 87 10.43 15.35 -27.53
C SER A 87 9.43 16.31 -26.88
N ASN A 88 9.92 17.29 -26.12
CA ASN A 88 9.05 18.29 -25.47
C ASN A 88 8.14 19.03 -26.47
N GLU A 89 8.61 19.27 -27.70
CA GLU A 89 7.80 19.90 -28.77
C GLU A 89 6.68 18.95 -29.25
N GLU A 90 6.94 17.65 -29.39
CA GLU A 90 5.93 16.65 -29.77
C GLU A 90 4.91 16.39 -28.65
N LYS A 91 5.36 16.39 -27.38
CA LYS A 91 4.48 16.32 -26.21
C LYS A 91 3.54 17.54 -26.19
N GLN A 92 4.07 18.73 -26.42
CA GLN A 92 3.29 19.97 -26.49
C GLN A 92 2.27 19.94 -27.65
N GLU A 93 2.69 19.56 -28.86
CA GLU A 93 1.80 19.50 -30.03
C GLU A 93 0.65 18.49 -29.82
N LYS A 94 0.95 17.32 -29.24
CA LYS A 94 -0.09 16.35 -28.87
C LYS A 94 -1.02 16.90 -27.78
N THR A 95 -0.48 17.57 -26.77
CA THR A 95 -1.29 18.17 -25.68
C THR A 95 -2.28 19.18 -26.26
N GLU A 96 -1.82 20.05 -27.16
CA GLU A 96 -2.68 21.03 -27.85
C GLU A 96 -3.76 20.35 -28.69
N LYS A 97 -3.42 19.26 -29.38
CA LYS A 97 -4.37 18.49 -30.19
C LYS A 97 -5.46 17.84 -29.33
N TYR A 98 -5.09 17.21 -28.22
CA TYR A 98 -6.07 16.60 -27.30
C TYR A 98 -6.91 17.66 -26.59
N THR A 99 -6.30 18.76 -26.15
CA THR A 99 -7.01 19.90 -25.55
C THR A 99 -8.09 20.43 -26.50
N LYS A 100 -7.75 20.57 -27.79
CA LYS A 100 -8.71 20.99 -28.80
C LYS A 100 -9.83 19.96 -29.03
N LEU A 101 -9.51 18.66 -29.03
CA LEU A 101 -10.51 17.60 -29.12
C LEU A 101 -11.45 17.61 -27.92
N ILE A 102 -10.92 17.83 -26.72
CA ILE A 102 -11.69 18.00 -25.49
C ILE A 102 -12.62 19.21 -25.59
N ASP A 103 -12.12 20.36 -26.05
CA ASP A 103 -12.95 21.56 -26.25
C ASP A 103 -14.06 21.33 -27.29
N GLU A 104 -13.78 20.57 -28.36
CA GLU A 104 -14.78 20.17 -29.35
C GLU A 104 -15.83 19.22 -28.76
N ILE A 105 -15.41 18.26 -27.94
CA ILE A 105 -16.30 17.34 -27.21
C ILE A 105 -17.17 18.12 -26.22
N ARG A 106 -16.60 19.06 -25.46
CA ARG A 106 -17.33 19.96 -24.57
C ARG A 106 -18.38 20.76 -25.31
N GLU A 107 -18.04 21.32 -26.46
CA GLU A 107 -18.99 22.08 -27.26
C GLU A 107 -20.12 21.19 -27.80
N ARG A 108 -19.81 19.96 -28.26
CA ARG A 108 -20.83 18.99 -28.65
C ARG A 108 -21.73 18.58 -27.48
N ASN A 109 -21.15 18.38 -26.30
CA ASN A 109 -21.88 18.02 -25.09
C ASN A 109 -22.78 19.17 -24.62
N ARG A 110 -22.30 20.43 -24.62
CA ARG A 110 -23.11 21.63 -24.35
C ARG A 110 -24.27 21.79 -25.33
N GLN A 111 -24.05 21.52 -26.61
CA GLN A 111 -25.11 21.56 -27.63
C GLN A 111 -26.16 20.46 -27.39
N ARG A 112 -25.73 19.23 -27.04
CA ARG A 112 -26.64 18.13 -26.66
C ARG A 112 -27.47 18.46 -25.42
N GLU A 113 -26.88 19.11 -24.41
CA GLU A 113 -27.61 19.59 -23.23
C GLU A 113 -28.69 20.63 -23.57
N HIS A 114 -28.43 21.49 -24.57
CA HIS A 114 -29.37 22.51 -25.01
C HIS A 114 -30.51 21.96 -25.89
N GLU A 115 -30.24 20.91 -26.66
CA GLU A 115 -31.18 20.29 -27.61
C GLU A 115 -31.95 19.08 -27.03
N ALA A 116 -31.48 18.48 -25.93
CA ALA A 116 -32.10 17.31 -25.33
C ALA A 116 -33.47 17.63 -24.72
N THR A 117 -34.54 17.26 -25.43
CA THR A 117 -35.72 16.73 -24.77
C THR A 117 -35.32 15.42 -24.11
N PHE A 118 -34.81 15.46 -22.88
CA PHE A 118 -34.33 14.28 -22.14
C PHE A 118 -35.42 13.19 -22.12
N THR A 119 -35.29 12.19 -22.99
CA THR A 119 -36.09 10.97 -22.90
C THR A 119 -35.59 10.20 -21.69
N GLU A 120 -36.47 10.05 -20.71
CA GLU A 120 -36.16 9.31 -19.50
C GLU A 120 -35.87 7.84 -19.84
N ILE A 121 -34.60 7.44 -19.77
CA ILE A 121 -34.15 6.06 -20.02
C ILE A 121 -34.04 5.28 -18.72
N TRP A 122 -34.28 3.98 -18.79
CA TRP A 122 -34.01 3.04 -17.69
C TRP A 122 -32.58 2.55 -17.80
N TYR A 123 -31.77 2.82 -16.79
CA TYR A 123 -30.42 2.31 -16.68
C TYR A 123 -30.36 1.20 -15.63
N THR A 124 -29.59 0.13 -15.87
CA THR A 124 -29.41 -0.99 -14.93
C THR A 124 -28.00 -0.98 -14.35
N PHE A 125 -27.87 -1.14 -13.04
CA PHE A 125 -26.58 -1.09 -12.35
C PHE A 125 -26.60 -1.94 -11.07
N VAL A 126 -25.41 -2.29 -10.58
CA VAL A 126 -25.22 -2.98 -9.30
C VAL A 126 -25.41 -1.98 -8.14
N ASP A 127 -25.89 -2.46 -6.99
CA ASP A 127 -26.01 -1.64 -5.78
C ASP A 127 -24.68 -0.93 -5.44
N PRO A 128 -24.66 0.42 -5.27
CA PRO A 128 -23.49 1.12 -4.78
C PRO A 128 -22.94 0.58 -3.45
N TYR A 129 -23.78 -0.05 -2.62
CA TYR A 129 -23.46 -0.70 -1.34
C TYR A 129 -23.40 -2.25 -1.46
N ALA A 130 -23.23 -2.78 -2.67
CA ALA A 130 -22.97 -4.21 -2.86
C ALA A 130 -21.64 -4.57 -2.18
N THR A 131 -21.70 -5.52 -1.24
CA THR A 131 -20.53 -6.02 -0.51
C THR A 131 -19.84 -7.19 -1.20
N ASP A 132 -20.49 -7.72 -2.23
CA ASP A 132 -20.01 -8.80 -3.08
C ASP A 132 -20.70 -8.68 -4.45
N VAL A 133 -19.98 -9.00 -5.51
CA VAL A 133 -20.46 -8.90 -6.90
C VAL A 133 -20.08 -10.13 -7.71
N ASP A 134 -20.87 -10.45 -8.72
CA ASP A 134 -20.56 -11.50 -9.69
C ASP A 134 -20.53 -10.87 -11.09
N GLU A 135 -19.33 -10.69 -11.63
CA GLU A 135 -19.11 -10.12 -12.98
C GLU A 135 -19.05 -11.19 -14.09
N ARG A 136 -19.18 -12.50 -13.77
CA ARG A 136 -19.07 -13.66 -14.70
C ARG A 136 -18.11 -13.47 -15.90
N GLY A 137 -16.95 -12.85 -15.68
CA GLY A 137 -15.92 -12.70 -16.70
C GLY A 137 -16.32 -11.88 -17.94
N SER A 138 -17.25 -10.94 -17.81
CA SER A 138 -17.52 -9.95 -18.87
C SER A 138 -17.23 -8.54 -18.36
N ASP A 139 -16.45 -7.76 -19.13
CA ASP A 139 -16.23 -6.32 -18.90
C ASP A 139 -17.51 -5.47 -19.05
N ASP A 140 -18.66 -6.12 -19.27
CA ASP A 140 -19.97 -5.51 -19.49
C ASP A 140 -20.68 -5.28 -18.15
N ALA A 141 -20.69 -4.02 -17.71
CA ALA A 141 -21.34 -3.58 -16.47
C ALA A 141 -22.84 -3.93 -16.41
N GLU A 142 -23.51 -4.16 -17.55
CA GLU A 142 -24.91 -4.59 -17.55
C GLU A 142 -25.10 -6.04 -17.09
N GLN A 143 -24.04 -6.86 -17.14
CA GLN A 143 -24.05 -8.28 -16.77
C GLN A 143 -23.63 -8.52 -15.33
N ALA A 144 -22.91 -7.58 -14.72
CA ALA A 144 -22.51 -7.62 -13.32
C ALA A 144 -23.74 -7.56 -12.40
N VAL A 145 -23.73 -8.35 -11.33
CA VAL A 145 -24.82 -8.42 -10.37
C VAL A 145 -24.29 -8.31 -8.94
N GLY A 146 -25.05 -7.65 -8.06
CA GLY A 146 -24.78 -7.72 -6.63
C GLY A 146 -25.14 -9.10 -6.10
N VAL A 147 -24.35 -9.60 -5.15
CA VAL A 147 -24.60 -10.86 -4.45
C VAL A 147 -25.16 -10.57 -3.06
N LEU A 148 -26.26 -11.22 -2.71
CA LEU A 148 -26.91 -11.14 -1.41
C LEU A 148 -27.03 -12.55 -0.81
N ILE A 149 -26.50 -12.73 0.41
CA ILE A 149 -26.62 -13.97 1.16
C ILE A 149 -27.60 -13.75 2.31
N ILE A 150 -28.69 -14.54 2.33
CA ILE A 150 -29.65 -14.57 3.43
C ILE A 150 -29.45 -15.84 4.24
N LYS A 151 -29.26 -15.69 5.55
CA LYS A 151 -29.21 -16.78 6.51
C LYS A 151 -29.98 -16.40 7.77
N ASN A 152 -30.83 -17.31 8.25
CA ASN A 152 -31.72 -17.07 9.40
C ASN A 152 -32.54 -15.76 9.25
N GLY A 153 -32.96 -15.44 8.03
CA GLY A 153 -33.73 -14.23 7.72
C GLY A 153 -32.98 -12.90 7.81
N LYS A 154 -31.64 -12.91 7.84
CA LYS A 154 -30.80 -11.69 7.83
C LYS A 154 -29.78 -11.74 6.70
N ARG A 155 -29.37 -10.57 6.21
CA ARG A 155 -28.19 -10.44 5.35
C ARG A 155 -26.94 -10.78 6.16
N ILE A 156 -26.08 -11.61 5.59
CA ILE A 156 -24.72 -11.86 6.05
C ILE A 156 -23.74 -11.56 4.91
N ILE A 157 -22.49 -11.26 5.24
CA ILE A 157 -21.40 -11.14 4.26
C ILE A 157 -20.80 -12.52 4.02
N ASP A 158 -20.42 -13.18 5.11
CA ASP A 158 -19.95 -14.56 5.16
C ASP A 158 -20.22 -15.16 6.55
N GLU A 159 -19.65 -16.33 6.83
CA GLU A 159 -19.79 -17.04 8.10
C GLU A 159 -18.48 -17.08 8.90
N TYR A 160 -17.51 -16.23 8.57
CA TYR A 160 -16.22 -16.23 9.25
C TYR A 160 -16.34 -15.67 10.67
N GLU A 161 -15.77 -16.38 11.64
CA GLU A 161 -15.67 -15.96 13.04
C GLU A 161 -14.20 -15.62 13.36
N TRP A 162 -13.94 -14.37 13.75
CA TRP A 162 -12.63 -13.87 14.16
C TRP A 162 -12.09 -14.61 15.40
N LYS A 163 -10.79 -14.96 15.38
CA LYS A 163 -10.16 -15.77 16.43
C LYS A 163 -9.04 -15.04 17.18
N TYR A 164 -8.38 -14.08 16.53
CA TYR A 164 -7.16 -13.44 17.05
C TYR A 164 -7.29 -11.92 17.15
N ASP A 165 -8.52 -11.42 17.29
CA ASP A 165 -8.81 -9.98 17.36
C ASP A 165 -8.21 -9.29 18.60
N ASP A 166 -7.97 -10.04 19.68
CA ASP A 166 -7.38 -9.56 20.93
C ASP A 166 -5.83 -9.60 20.93
N CYS A 167 -5.19 -10.02 19.84
CA CYS A 167 -3.72 -10.07 19.75
C CYS A 167 -3.14 -8.65 19.77
N ALA A 168 -2.09 -8.45 20.58
CA ALA A 168 -1.40 -7.17 20.65
C ALA A 168 -0.64 -6.90 19.34
N LEU A 169 -0.81 -5.70 18.80
CA LEU A 169 -0.16 -5.25 17.57
C LEU A 169 0.89 -4.16 17.84
N PRO A 170 1.95 -4.08 17.02
CA PRO A 170 3.01 -3.08 17.17
C PRO A 170 2.49 -1.65 17.03
N LYS A 171 3.08 -0.73 17.80
CA LYS A 171 2.80 0.70 17.69
C LYS A 171 3.37 1.27 16.38
N ASP A 172 2.87 2.43 15.97
CA ASP A 172 3.23 3.07 14.71
C ASP A 172 4.75 3.28 14.56
N GLU A 173 5.43 3.78 15.60
CA GLU A 173 6.89 4.03 15.55
C GLU A 173 7.75 2.75 15.38
N GLN A 174 7.16 1.58 15.64
CA GLN A 174 7.83 0.28 15.54
C GLN A 174 7.68 -0.35 14.16
N LEU A 175 6.84 0.22 13.29
CA LEU A 175 6.53 -0.41 12.02
C LEU A 175 7.72 -0.46 11.08
N VAL A 176 7.78 -1.58 10.36
CA VAL A 176 8.40 -1.71 9.04
C VAL A 176 7.28 -2.25 8.15
N ILE A 177 6.88 -1.43 7.18
CA ILE A 177 5.76 -1.71 6.28
C ILE A 177 6.28 -2.48 5.08
N TYR A 178 5.53 -3.49 4.63
CA TYR A 178 5.82 -4.25 3.42
C TYR A 178 4.67 -4.08 2.42
N GLU A 179 4.89 -3.30 1.38
CA GLU A 179 3.91 -3.02 0.33
C GLU A 179 3.87 -4.18 -0.67
N LEU A 180 2.68 -4.74 -0.94
CA LEU A 180 2.51 -5.85 -1.86
C LEU A 180 1.21 -5.80 -2.67
N HIS A 181 1.26 -6.37 -3.87
CA HIS A 181 0.09 -6.73 -4.67
C HIS A 181 -0.24 -8.22 -4.46
N ILE A 182 -1.49 -8.53 -4.10
CA ILE A 182 -1.92 -9.90 -3.77
C ILE A 182 -1.67 -10.86 -4.94
N GLY A 183 -2.00 -10.40 -6.15
CA GLY A 183 -1.92 -11.17 -7.38
C GLY A 183 -0.48 -11.52 -7.79
N ASP A 184 0.47 -10.60 -7.58
CA ASP A 184 1.85 -10.76 -8.06
C ASP A 184 2.79 -11.33 -7.00
N PHE A 185 2.50 -11.09 -5.72
CA PHE A 185 3.32 -11.57 -4.63
C PHE A 185 3.18 -13.09 -4.43
N SER A 186 1.98 -13.63 -4.62
CA SER A 186 1.67 -15.03 -4.26
C SER A 186 1.07 -15.81 -5.42
N GLY A 187 1.03 -17.15 -5.33
CA GLY A 187 0.38 -18.02 -6.33
C GLY A 187 1.33 -18.83 -7.22
N GLY A 188 0.86 -19.99 -7.72
CA GLY A 188 1.55 -21.00 -8.56
C GLY A 188 3.04 -20.79 -8.81
N GLU A 189 3.89 -21.12 -7.85
CA GLU A 189 5.35 -21.01 -7.95
C GLU A 189 5.86 -21.91 -9.09
N GLY A 190 6.11 -21.34 -10.26
CA GLY A 190 6.46 -22.07 -11.50
C GLY A 190 5.48 -21.89 -12.66
N ASP A 191 4.29 -21.32 -12.41
CA ASP A 191 3.38 -20.83 -13.44
C ASP A 191 3.48 -19.30 -13.51
N SER A 192 3.91 -18.78 -14.66
CA SER A 192 4.05 -17.33 -14.87
C SER A 192 2.71 -16.61 -14.89
N ASN A 193 1.60 -17.32 -15.11
CA ASN A 193 0.27 -16.74 -15.31
C ASN A 193 -0.66 -16.95 -14.10
N ALA A 194 -0.24 -17.76 -13.12
CA ALA A 194 -1.06 -18.00 -11.92
C ALA A 194 -1.05 -16.76 -11.02
N ARG A 195 -2.22 -16.11 -10.92
CA ARG A 195 -2.51 -14.99 -10.03
C ARG A 195 -2.67 -15.47 -8.58
N GLY A 196 -2.12 -14.69 -7.65
CA GLY A 196 -2.26 -14.89 -6.22
C GLY A 196 -3.67 -14.63 -5.70
N THR A 197 -3.95 -15.23 -4.54
CA THR A 197 -5.23 -15.14 -3.81
C THR A 197 -4.94 -14.85 -2.34
N PHE A 198 -5.96 -14.45 -1.56
CA PHE A 198 -5.82 -14.29 -0.10
C PHE A 198 -5.30 -15.56 0.58
N LYS A 199 -5.76 -16.74 0.13
CA LYS A 199 -5.25 -18.05 0.59
C LYS A 199 -3.79 -18.28 0.23
N ASN A 200 -3.33 -17.80 -0.93
CA ASN A 200 -1.92 -17.94 -1.30
C ASN A 200 -1.05 -17.00 -0.47
N LEU A 201 -1.48 -15.77 -0.21
CA LEU A 201 -0.78 -14.82 0.65
C LEU A 201 -0.72 -15.32 2.11
N THR A 202 -1.79 -15.93 2.62
CA THR A 202 -1.80 -16.57 3.96
C THR A 202 -0.68 -17.61 4.10
N LYS A 203 -0.35 -18.35 3.02
CA LYS A 203 0.77 -19.32 3.02
C LYS A 203 2.16 -18.68 3.02
N LYS A 204 2.26 -17.36 2.80
CA LYS A 204 3.50 -16.58 2.82
C LYS A 204 3.76 -15.87 4.16
N ILE A 205 2.90 -16.05 5.16
CA ILE A 205 3.08 -15.42 6.48
C ILE A 205 4.42 -15.79 7.11
N ASP A 206 4.86 -17.05 7.01
CA ASP A 206 6.16 -17.47 7.54
C ASP A 206 7.32 -16.70 6.90
N TYR A 207 7.22 -16.39 5.61
CA TYR A 207 8.22 -15.58 4.91
C TYR A 207 8.27 -14.15 5.45
N LEU A 208 7.11 -13.50 5.58
CA LEU A 208 7.00 -12.11 6.10
C LEU A 208 7.48 -12.03 7.55
N LYS A 209 7.15 -13.03 8.37
CA LYS A 209 7.62 -13.16 9.74
C LYS A 209 9.13 -13.37 9.83
N GLU A 210 9.70 -14.21 8.97
CA GLU A 210 11.15 -14.41 8.91
C GLU A 210 11.87 -13.15 8.40
N LEU A 211 11.24 -12.39 7.49
CA LEU A 211 11.72 -11.07 7.07
C LEU A 211 11.73 -10.07 8.23
N GLY A 212 10.77 -10.16 9.15
CA GLY A 212 10.66 -9.35 10.37
C GLY A 212 9.79 -8.11 10.22
N VAL A 213 8.93 -8.06 9.20
CA VAL A 213 8.05 -6.90 8.96
C VAL A 213 6.89 -6.88 9.95
N HIS A 214 6.39 -5.68 10.26
CA HIS A 214 5.40 -5.45 11.32
C HIS A 214 4.02 -5.08 10.75
N ALA A 215 3.97 -4.69 9.49
CA ALA A 215 2.76 -4.40 8.77
C ALA A 215 2.92 -4.82 7.30
N ILE A 216 1.83 -5.27 6.69
CA ILE A 216 1.69 -5.29 5.23
C ILE A 216 0.82 -4.12 4.80
N GLU A 217 1.20 -3.48 3.70
CA GLU A 217 0.35 -2.54 2.97
C GLU A 217 -0.13 -3.25 1.71
N LEU A 218 -1.42 -3.53 1.65
CA LEU A 218 -2.04 -4.15 0.51
C LEU A 218 -2.34 -3.07 -0.52
N MET A 219 -1.78 -3.18 -1.72
CA MET A 219 -2.29 -2.46 -2.89
C MET A 219 -3.80 -2.73 -3.05
N PRO A 220 -4.56 -1.88 -3.77
CA PRO A 220 -6.02 -1.84 -3.65
C PRO A 220 -6.70 -3.21 -3.81
N ILE A 221 -7.58 -3.51 -2.85
CA ILE A 221 -8.33 -4.78 -2.77
C ILE A 221 -9.82 -4.62 -3.06
N LYS A 222 -10.24 -3.42 -3.44
CA LYS A 222 -11.62 -3.12 -3.84
C LYS A 222 -11.85 -3.63 -5.25
N GLU A 223 -13.07 -4.06 -5.54
CA GLU A 223 -13.40 -4.57 -6.87
C GLU A 223 -13.23 -3.48 -7.95
N TYR A 224 -12.53 -3.84 -9.02
CA TYR A 224 -12.18 -2.99 -10.15
C TYR A 224 -12.42 -3.73 -11.47
N PRO A 225 -12.60 -3.01 -12.60
CA PRO A 225 -12.87 -3.68 -13.86
C PRO A 225 -11.70 -4.45 -14.43
N GLY A 226 -12.00 -5.63 -14.98
CA GLY A 226 -11.04 -6.43 -15.73
C GLY A 226 -9.96 -7.04 -14.82
N ASN A 227 -8.74 -7.20 -15.33
CA ASN A 227 -7.70 -7.98 -14.64
C ASN A 227 -6.43 -7.19 -14.26
N HIS A 228 -6.30 -5.92 -14.66
CA HIS A 228 -4.99 -5.26 -14.72
C HIS A 228 -4.95 -3.78 -14.26
N SER A 229 -5.92 -3.28 -13.48
CA SER A 229 -5.87 -1.89 -12.96
C SER A 229 -6.51 -1.79 -11.57
N CYS A 230 -5.74 -2.11 -10.54
CA CYS A 230 -6.25 -2.10 -9.16
C CYS A 230 -6.60 -0.71 -8.63
N TYR A 231 -6.09 0.37 -9.25
CA TYR A 231 -6.34 1.74 -8.82
C TYR A 231 -7.64 2.36 -9.34
N ASN A 232 -8.51 1.59 -10.01
CA ASN A 232 -9.77 2.10 -10.57
C ASN A 232 -11.01 1.43 -9.93
N PRO A 233 -11.35 1.74 -8.66
CA PRO A 233 -12.42 1.06 -7.95
C PRO A 233 -13.79 1.33 -8.57
N ARG A 234 -14.52 0.26 -8.89
CA ARG A 234 -15.90 0.33 -9.38
C ARG A 234 -16.91 0.15 -8.26
N TYR A 235 -16.70 -0.83 -7.38
CA TYR A 235 -17.61 -1.10 -6.26
C TYR A 235 -16.88 -0.97 -4.92
N HIS A 236 -17.12 0.13 -4.23
CA HIS A 236 -16.36 0.54 -3.06
C HIS A 236 -16.64 -0.30 -1.81
N PHE A 237 -17.64 -1.19 -1.83
CA PHE A 237 -17.96 -2.10 -0.73
C PHE A 237 -17.60 -3.56 -1.05
N ALA A 238 -17.37 -3.90 -2.31
CA ALA A 238 -16.97 -5.25 -2.70
C ALA A 238 -15.46 -5.40 -2.66
N ILE A 239 -15.01 -6.62 -2.39
CA ILE A 239 -13.61 -7.02 -2.44
C ILE A 239 -13.35 -7.67 -3.80
N GLU A 240 -12.18 -7.42 -4.36
CA GLU A 240 -11.74 -7.95 -5.66
C GLU A 240 -11.90 -9.48 -5.74
N THR A 241 -12.87 -9.90 -6.54
CA THR A 241 -13.35 -11.29 -6.62
C THR A 241 -12.27 -12.25 -7.11
N SER A 242 -11.32 -11.79 -7.92
CA SER A 242 -10.23 -12.65 -8.40
C SER A 242 -9.22 -13.02 -7.31
N TYR A 243 -9.18 -12.30 -6.18
CA TYR A 243 -8.34 -12.66 -5.03
C TYR A 243 -8.98 -13.71 -4.12
N GLY A 244 -10.29 -13.95 -4.25
CA GLY A 244 -11.06 -14.92 -3.47
C GLY A 244 -12.20 -14.30 -2.65
N PRO A 245 -13.01 -15.13 -1.97
CA PRO A 245 -14.15 -14.68 -1.19
C PRO A 245 -13.74 -13.87 0.05
N THR A 246 -14.65 -13.07 0.60
CA THR A 246 -14.44 -12.23 1.80
C THR A 246 -13.95 -13.03 3.03
N ALA A 247 -14.42 -14.28 3.19
CA ALA A 247 -13.97 -15.17 4.26
C ALA A 247 -12.46 -15.48 4.17
N ASP A 248 -11.90 -15.57 2.97
CA ASP A 248 -10.46 -15.81 2.78
C ASP A 248 -9.64 -14.54 3.11
N LEU A 249 -10.17 -13.35 2.84
CA LEU A 249 -9.56 -12.08 3.29
C LEU A 249 -9.57 -11.99 4.82
N LYS A 250 -10.70 -12.27 5.47
CA LYS A 250 -10.78 -12.29 6.94
C LYS A 250 -9.83 -13.31 7.54
N GLU A 251 -9.75 -14.52 6.98
CA GLU A 251 -8.78 -15.53 7.42
C GLU A 251 -7.34 -15.05 7.30
N MET A 252 -7.00 -14.41 6.18
CA MET A 252 -5.66 -13.85 5.96
C MET A 252 -5.34 -12.77 7.00
N ILE A 253 -6.25 -11.82 7.26
CA ILE A 253 -6.05 -10.76 8.25
C ILE A 253 -5.90 -11.36 9.66
N ASP A 254 -6.77 -12.29 10.04
CA ASP A 254 -6.77 -12.92 11.37
C ASP A 254 -5.45 -13.68 11.62
N GLU A 255 -4.93 -14.40 10.62
CA GLU A 255 -3.62 -15.07 10.72
C GLU A 255 -2.42 -14.09 10.69
N MET A 256 -2.55 -12.91 10.06
CA MET A 256 -1.54 -11.83 10.19
C MET A 256 -1.53 -11.27 11.61
N HIS A 257 -2.71 -10.97 12.19
CA HIS A 257 -2.85 -10.47 13.56
C HIS A 257 -2.27 -11.44 14.59
N LYS A 258 -2.54 -12.74 14.43
CA LYS A 258 -1.93 -13.81 15.24
C LYS A 258 -0.41 -13.78 15.26
N ASN A 259 0.22 -13.30 14.18
CA ASN A 259 1.66 -13.18 14.03
C ASN A 259 2.19 -11.78 14.34
N GLY A 260 1.38 -10.88 14.87
CA GLY A 260 1.78 -9.51 15.22
C GLY A 260 1.99 -8.62 14.00
N ILE A 261 1.43 -8.98 12.84
CA ILE A 261 1.52 -8.21 11.60
C ILE A 261 0.22 -7.45 11.39
N ARG A 262 0.33 -6.13 11.25
CA ARG A 262 -0.79 -5.24 10.91
C ARG A 262 -1.13 -5.32 9.43
N VAL A 263 -2.39 -5.06 9.08
CA VAL A 263 -2.86 -4.98 7.70
C VAL A 263 -3.35 -3.56 7.42
N ILE A 264 -2.62 -2.86 6.56
CA ILE A 264 -2.95 -1.53 6.03
C ILE A 264 -3.50 -1.72 4.63
N MET A 265 -4.63 -1.10 4.32
CA MET A 265 -5.22 -1.13 2.97
C MET A 265 -4.90 0.15 2.21
N ASP A 266 -4.48 0.02 0.96
CA ASP A 266 -4.43 1.13 0.01
C ASP A 266 -5.85 1.50 -0.45
N GLY A 267 -6.27 2.71 -0.11
CA GLY A 267 -7.62 3.23 -0.26
C GLY A 267 -7.70 4.32 -1.32
N VAL A 268 -8.26 3.97 -2.47
CA VAL A 268 -8.52 4.90 -3.57
C VAL A 268 -9.81 5.67 -3.33
N TYR A 269 -9.66 6.89 -2.80
CA TYR A 269 -10.77 7.78 -2.46
C TYR A 269 -10.67 9.15 -3.15
N ASN A 270 -9.78 9.28 -4.12
CA ASN A 270 -9.65 10.48 -4.96
C ASN A 270 -10.57 10.43 -6.20
N HIS A 271 -10.81 9.25 -6.77
CA HIS A 271 -11.72 9.03 -7.91
C HIS A 271 -12.50 7.71 -7.81
N SER A 272 -13.27 7.36 -8.83
CA SER A 272 -13.83 6.03 -9.08
C SER A 272 -13.81 5.67 -10.57
N ASP A 273 -14.17 4.43 -10.90
CA ASP A 273 -14.43 4.04 -12.29
C ASP A 273 -15.57 4.84 -12.92
N SER A 274 -15.42 5.13 -14.22
CA SER A 274 -16.44 5.86 -14.99
C SER A 274 -17.78 5.12 -15.07
N ALA A 275 -17.76 3.79 -15.02
CA ALA A 275 -18.95 2.94 -14.97
C ALA A 275 -19.39 2.57 -13.54
N ALA A 276 -18.86 3.23 -12.50
CA ALA A 276 -19.30 3.00 -11.13
C ALA A 276 -20.80 3.31 -10.95
N PRO A 277 -21.54 2.54 -10.13
CA PRO A 277 -22.98 2.71 -9.95
C PRO A 277 -23.49 4.14 -9.72
N LEU A 278 -22.77 4.94 -8.93
CA LEU A 278 -23.17 6.30 -8.59
C LEU A 278 -23.11 7.27 -9.77
N THR A 279 -22.17 7.05 -10.72
CA THR A 279 -22.07 7.86 -11.94
C THR A 279 -23.31 7.68 -12.81
N GLN A 280 -23.99 6.52 -12.71
CA GLN A 280 -25.16 6.15 -13.49
C GLN A 280 -26.50 6.57 -12.84
N ILE A 281 -26.49 6.88 -11.53
CA ILE A 281 -27.67 7.37 -10.82
C ILE A 281 -27.83 8.88 -11.09
N ASP A 282 -26.80 9.64 -10.70
CA ASP A 282 -26.73 11.11 -10.81
C ASP A 282 -25.27 11.56 -10.58
N HIS A 283 -24.48 11.67 -11.65
CA HIS A 283 -23.05 11.97 -11.56
C HIS A 283 -22.73 13.19 -10.68
N ASP A 284 -23.37 14.33 -10.93
CA ASP A 284 -23.03 15.60 -10.27
C ASP A 284 -23.45 15.65 -8.80
N TYR A 285 -24.27 14.68 -8.36
CA TYR A 285 -24.67 14.56 -6.97
C TYR A 285 -23.54 14.00 -6.09
N TRP A 286 -22.64 13.16 -6.63
CA TRP A 286 -21.50 12.60 -5.90
C TRP A 286 -20.14 13.08 -6.42
N TYR A 287 -20.04 13.48 -7.67
CA TYR A 287 -18.79 13.79 -8.37
C TYR A 287 -18.74 15.25 -8.83
N HIS A 288 -17.54 15.74 -9.12
CA HIS A 288 -17.38 17.02 -9.78
C HIS A 288 -17.82 16.89 -11.24
N HIS A 289 -18.59 17.86 -11.75
CA HIS A 289 -19.05 17.87 -13.14
C HIS A 289 -17.90 17.81 -14.15
N HIS A 290 -16.76 18.43 -13.82
CA HIS A 290 -15.51 18.34 -14.55
C HIS A 290 -14.38 18.04 -13.56
N PRO A 291 -13.30 17.35 -13.99
CA PRO A 291 -12.13 17.14 -13.14
C PRO A 291 -11.55 18.49 -12.69
N LYS A 292 -11.04 18.55 -11.46
CA LYS A 292 -10.40 19.77 -10.94
C LYS A 292 -9.10 20.08 -11.67
N ASP A 293 -8.39 19.03 -12.10
CA ASP A 293 -7.21 19.11 -12.94
C ASP A 293 -7.27 18.03 -14.04
N ILE A 294 -7.36 18.47 -15.30
CA ILE A 294 -7.46 17.57 -16.45
C ILE A 294 -6.17 16.77 -16.70
N THR A 295 -5.02 17.24 -16.18
CA THR A 295 -3.73 16.56 -16.32
C THR A 295 -3.52 15.46 -15.28
N MET A 296 -4.35 15.43 -14.24
CA MET A 296 -4.29 14.48 -13.13
C MET A 296 -5.67 13.83 -12.91
N SER A 297 -6.29 13.33 -13.98
CA SER A 297 -7.64 12.76 -13.94
C SER A 297 -7.63 11.29 -14.32
N TRP A 298 -7.87 10.41 -13.35
CA TRP A 298 -7.95 8.95 -13.53
C TRP A 298 -9.39 8.42 -13.61
N GLY A 299 -10.39 9.27 -13.40
CA GLY A 299 -11.81 8.95 -13.46
C GLY A 299 -12.65 10.04 -12.79
N PRO A 300 -13.97 9.86 -12.66
CA PRO A 300 -14.83 10.78 -11.91
C PRO A 300 -14.29 11.09 -10.50
N GLU A 301 -14.02 12.37 -10.23
CA GLU A 301 -13.50 12.84 -8.94
C GLU A 301 -14.63 13.12 -7.95
N TRP A 302 -14.48 12.63 -6.71
CA TRP A 302 -15.47 12.83 -5.64
C TRP A 302 -15.64 14.32 -5.28
N ASN A 303 -16.90 14.77 -5.19
CA ASN A 303 -17.22 16.14 -4.76
C ASN A 303 -17.49 16.21 -3.25
N TYR A 304 -16.42 16.20 -2.46
CA TYR A 304 -16.50 16.33 -1.00
C TYR A 304 -16.99 17.71 -0.49
N ASN A 305 -17.17 18.68 -1.39
CA ASN A 305 -17.63 20.04 -1.06
C ASN A 305 -19.13 20.23 -1.33
N PHE A 306 -19.80 19.26 -1.92
CA PHE A 306 -21.23 19.34 -2.14
C PHE A 306 -22.00 18.92 -0.88
N TYR A 307 -22.90 19.79 -0.44
CA TYR A 307 -23.82 19.57 0.67
C TYR A 307 -25.26 19.71 0.17
N ASP A 308 -26.07 18.70 0.40
CA ASP A 308 -27.49 18.73 0.13
C ASP A 308 -28.26 19.19 1.39
N PRO A 309 -28.84 20.40 1.40
CA PRO A 309 -29.60 20.91 2.54
C PRO A 309 -31.00 20.27 2.69
N LYS A 310 -31.57 19.66 1.64
CA LYS A 310 -32.88 18.98 1.70
C LYS A 310 -32.79 17.74 2.57
N PHE A 311 -31.70 16.97 2.42
CA PHE A 311 -31.48 15.72 3.17
C PHE A 311 -30.42 15.84 4.27
N ASN A 312 -29.84 17.03 4.45
CA ASN A 312 -28.80 17.31 5.44
C ASN A 312 -27.62 16.33 5.34
N VAL A 313 -27.08 16.18 4.13
CA VAL A 313 -26.06 15.18 3.81
C VAL A 313 -24.96 15.75 2.91
N TRP A 314 -23.74 15.32 3.17
CA TRP A 314 -22.61 15.46 2.24
C TRP A 314 -22.48 14.11 1.50
N PRO A 315 -23.09 13.94 0.31
CA PRO A 315 -23.29 12.61 -0.27
C PRO A 315 -21.99 11.85 -0.53
N ALA A 316 -20.96 12.51 -1.09
CA ALA A 316 -19.64 11.92 -1.28
C ALA A 316 -18.97 11.55 0.05
N ARG A 317 -18.96 12.46 1.04
CA ARG A 317 -18.38 12.18 2.37
C ARG A 317 -19.08 11.00 3.04
N LYS A 318 -20.41 10.95 2.98
CA LYS A 318 -21.20 9.86 3.54
C LYS A 318 -20.86 8.53 2.89
N PHE A 319 -20.93 8.45 1.55
CA PHE A 319 -20.68 7.19 0.84
C PHE A 319 -19.27 6.65 1.08
N VAL A 320 -18.26 7.50 0.92
CA VAL A 320 -16.86 7.12 1.10
C VAL A 320 -16.56 6.79 2.57
N GLY A 321 -17.06 7.61 3.51
CA GLY A 321 -16.92 7.33 4.94
C GLY A 321 -17.61 6.05 5.38
N ASP A 322 -18.76 5.70 4.78
CA ASP A 322 -19.44 4.42 5.02
C ASP A 322 -18.65 3.24 4.46
N SER A 323 -18.03 3.37 3.29
CA SER A 323 -17.14 2.35 2.70
C SER A 323 -15.91 2.10 3.57
N ILE A 324 -15.28 3.17 4.05
CA ILE A 324 -14.13 3.10 4.96
C ILE A 324 -14.53 2.45 6.28
N ARG A 325 -15.65 2.90 6.88
CA ARG A 325 -16.19 2.32 8.12
C ARG A 325 -16.44 0.83 7.96
N TYR A 326 -17.07 0.42 6.87
CA TYR A 326 -17.31 -1.00 6.57
C TYR A 326 -16.02 -1.80 6.53
N MET A 327 -14.94 -1.26 5.94
CA MET A 327 -13.65 -1.97 5.93
C MET A 327 -13.06 -2.16 7.31
N VAL A 328 -13.19 -1.17 8.19
CA VAL A 328 -12.68 -1.27 9.57
C VAL A 328 -13.55 -2.21 10.40
N GLU A 329 -14.88 -2.10 10.33
CA GLU A 329 -15.80 -2.88 11.15
C GLU A 329 -15.93 -4.35 10.69
N GLU A 330 -15.91 -4.61 9.38
CA GLU A 330 -16.11 -5.97 8.86
C GLU A 330 -14.80 -6.74 8.71
N PHE A 331 -13.72 -6.07 8.32
CA PHE A 331 -12.42 -6.69 8.02
C PHE A 331 -11.33 -6.39 9.07
N HIS A 332 -11.61 -5.57 10.08
CA HIS A 332 -10.72 -5.31 11.21
C HIS A 332 -9.33 -4.82 10.79
N LEU A 333 -9.26 -3.99 9.74
CA LEU A 333 -8.03 -3.39 9.26
C LEU A 333 -7.35 -2.53 10.33
N ASP A 334 -6.03 -2.40 10.25
CA ASP A 334 -5.20 -1.67 11.21
C ASP A 334 -4.68 -0.33 10.65
N GLY A 335 -5.10 0.04 9.44
CA GLY A 335 -4.69 1.28 8.81
C GLY A 335 -5.20 1.42 7.39
N ILE A 336 -5.09 2.64 6.87
CA ILE A 336 -5.42 2.98 5.49
C ILE A 336 -4.32 3.88 4.95
N ARG A 337 -3.78 3.53 3.79
CA ARG A 337 -2.98 4.44 2.96
C ARG A 337 -3.92 5.12 1.97
N PHE A 338 -4.01 6.44 2.02
CA PHE A 338 -4.87 7.24 1.15
C PHE A 338 -4.11 7.58 -0.12
N ASP A 339 -4.51 6.93 -1.21
CA ASP A 339 -4.02 7.15 -2.56
C ASP A 339 -4.33 8.55 -3.06
N ALA A 340 -3.34 9.16 -3.73
CA ALA A 340 -3.37 10.52 -4.25
C ALA A 340 -4.09 11.49 -3.30
N ALA A 341 -3.75 11.47 -2.01
CA ALA A 341 -4.35 12.34 -1.00
C ALA A 341 -4.19 13.84 -1.35
N ARG A 342 -3.17 14.17 -2.14
CA ARG A 342 -2.98 15.50 -2.75
C ARG A 342 -4.14 15.89 -3.67
N GLN A 343 -4.71 14.95 -4.44
CA GLN A 343 -5.87 15.20 -5.29
C GLN A 343 -7.17 15.29 -4.47
N ILE A 344 -7.28 14.55 -3.36
CA ILE A 344 -8.41 14.71 -2.44
C ILE A 344 -8.44 16.14 -1.89
N GLN A 345 -7.31 16.60 -1.33
CA GLN A 345 -7.06 17.93 -0.76
C GLN A 345 -8.20 18.56 0.09
N ASN A 346 -9.09 17.73 0.63
CA ASN A 346 -10.22 18.18 1.43
C ASN A 346 -9.94 17.86 2.90
N PHE A 347 -9.25 18.78 3.58
CA PHE A 347 -8.79 18.56 4.96
C PHE A 347 -9.97 18.34 5.92
N ASP A 348 -11.11 19.02 5.71
CA ASP A 348 -12.32 18.80 6.50
C ASP A 348 -12.83 17.34 6.40
N PHE A 349 -12.88 16.80 5.18
CA PHE A 349 -13.27 15.42 4.95
C PHE A 349 -12.24 14.45 5.55
N LEU A 350 -10.94 14.68 5.32
CA LEU A 350 -9.87 13.82 5.83
C LEU A 350 -9.85 13.81 7.36
N HIS A 351 -9.96 14.96 8.03
CA HIS A 351 -10.09 15.04 9.49
C HIS A 351 -11.31 14.29 9.98
N TRP A 352 -12.45 14.49 9.34
CA TRP A 352 -13.69 13.83 9.71
C TRP A 352 -13.56 12.30 9.61
N VAL A 353 -13.09 11.78 8.47
CA VAL A 353 -13.04 10.33 8.26
C VAL A 353 -11.98 9.66 9.14
N VAL A 354 -10.81 10.28 9.33
CA VAL A 354 -9.77 9.74 10.23
C VAL A 354 -10.27 9.74 11.69
N ALA A 355 -10.98 10.80 12.12
CA ALA A 355 -11.59 10.82 13.43
C ALA A 355 -12.69 9.77 13.59
N GLU A 356 -13.48 9.49 12.55
CA GLU A 356 -14.50 8.45 12.57
C GLU A 356 -13.89 7.04 12.67
N VAL A 357 -12.89 6.70 11.86
CA VAL A 357 -12.26 5.36 11.92
C VAL A 357 -11.56 5.09 13.25
N LYS A 358 -10.91 6.10 13.83
CA LYS A 358 -10.25 5.95 15.14
C LYS A 358 -11.24 5.76 16.29
N LYS A 359 -12.49 6.24 16.16
CA LYS A 359 -13.54 5.97 17.16
C LYS A 359 -14.05 4.53 17.11
N ILE A 360 -14.11 3.94 15.92
CA ILE A 360 -14.65 2.59 15.69
C ILE A 360 -13.59 1.48 15.72
N ALA A 361 -12.30 1.82 15.80
CA ALA A 361 -11.19 0.90 16.03
C ALA A 361 -10.71 0.86 17.51
N PRO A 362 -11.56 0.77 18.55
CA PRO A 362 -11.18 1.21 19.90
C PRO A 362 -10.18 0.33 20.70
N HIS A 363 -9.59 -0.72 20.13
CA HIS A 363 -8.67 -1.60 20.86
C HIS A 363 -7.35 -1.93 20.14
N LYS A 364 -7.14 -1.42 18.93
CA LYS A 364 -5.92 -1.65 18.15
C LYS A 364 -5.29 -0.32 17.69
N PRO A 365 -3.96 -0.24 17.55
CA PRO A 365 -3.34 0.86 16.83
C PRO A 365 -3.92 0.96 15.41
N PHE A 366 -4.32 2.16 14.99
CA PHE A 366 -4.85 2.42 13.65
C PHE A 366 -4.07 3.55 12.99
N TYR A 367 -3.41 3.28 11.86
CA TYR A 367 -2.44 4.18 11.24
C TYR A 367 -2.92 4.64 9.86
N CYS A 368 -3.13 5.95 9.70
CA CYS A 368 -3.54 6.56 8.44
C CYS A 368 -2.35 7.22 7.75
N VAL A 369 -2.00 6.75 6.55
CA VAL A 369 -0.90 7.29 5.73
C VAL A 369 -1.46 8.04 4.54
N ALA A 370 -0.87 9.16 4.16
CA ALA A 370 -1.20 9.84 2.91
C ALA A 370 -0.10 9.73 1.87
N GLU A 371 -0.49 9.46 0.63
CA GLU A 371 0.28 9.83 -0.54
C GLU A 371 -0.01 11.31 -0.86
N PHE A 372 0.74 12.22 -0.22
CA PHE A 372 0.57 13.66 -0.39
C PHE A 372 1.81 14.23 -1.06
N LEU A 373 1.96 14.02 -2.38
CA LEU A 373 3.19 14.33 -3.10
C LEU A 373 3.14 15.71 -3.78
N PRO A 374 4.27 16.45 -3.86
CA PRO A 374 5.51 16.26 -3.09
C PRO A 374 5.25 16.32 -1.58
N ASP A 375 6.03 15.65 -0.73
CA ASP A 375 5.68 15.54 0.70
C ASP A 375 5.68 16.89 1.44
N GLU A 376 4.69 17.09 2.32
CA GLU A 376 4.56 18.30 3.15
C GLU A 376 4.11 17.98 4.58
N PRO A 377 4.73 18.56 5.62
CA PRO A 377 4.37 18.31 7.01
C PRO A 377 2.95 18.73 7.41
N CYS A 378 2.29 19.58 6.62
CA CYS A 378 0.95 20.06 6.92
C CYS A 378 -0.09 18.93 6.98
N ILE A 379 0.16 17.79 6.32
CA ILE A 379 -0.77 16.65 6.30
C ILE A 379 -0.69 15.77 7.56
N THR A 380 0.41 15.82 8.34
CA THR A 380 0.65 14.93 9.50
C THR A 380 0.92 15.60 10.84
N ASN A 381 1.18 16.90 10.85
CA ASN A 381 1.44 17.65 12.08
C ASN A 381 0.15 17.94 12.88
N ILE A 382 0.22 18.82 13.89
CA ILE A 382 -0.87 19.09 14.85
C ILE A 382 -2.23 19.38 14.18
N ASP A 383 -2.22 20.13 13.08
CA ASP A 383 -3.43 20.50 12.32
C ASP A 383 -3.63 19.60 11.08
N GLY A 384 -2.82 18.55 10.92
CA GLY A 384 -2.88 17.61 9.81
C GLY A 384 -3.89 16.48 10.06
N PRO A 385 -4.59 15.98 9.03
CA PRO A 385 -5.57 14.92 9.21
C PRO A 385 -4.97 13.52 9.32
N MET A 386 -3.71 13.30 8.96
CA MET A 386 -3.09 11.98 8.84
C MET A 386 -2.05 11.72 9.93
N ASP A 387 -1.73 10.44 10.16
CA ASP A 387 -0.64 10.06 11.07
C ASP A 387 0.71 10.16 10.37
N GLY A 388 0.78 9.65 9.13
CA GLY A 388 1.98 9.58 8.30
C GLY A 388 1.77 10.07 6.87
N CYS A 389 2.88 10.38 6.21
CA CYS A 389 2.94 10.74 4.80
C CYS A 389 4.08 9.98 4.13
N TRP A 390 3.89 9.55 2.88
CA TRP A 390 5.01 9.11 2.05
C TRP A 390 6.06 10.21 1.94
N HIS A 391 7.32 9.85 2.17
CA HIS A 391 8.45 10.78 2.21
C HIS A 391 9.14 10.89 0.84
N ASP A 392 8.47 11.51 -0.12
CA ASP A 392 8.92 11.62 -1.51
C ASP A 392 10.28 12.31 -1.66
N SER A 393 10.54 13.35 -0.88
CA SER A 393 11.86 13.99 -0.83
C SER A 393 12.96 13.04 -0.39
N PHE A 394 12.71 12.09 0.53
CA PHE A 394 13.66 11.04 0.91
C PHE A 394 13.95 10.12 -0.27
N TYR A 395 12.90 9.64 -0.95
CA TYR A 395 13.00 8.79 -2.13
C TYR A 395 13.92 9.40 -3.19
N TRP A 396 13.64 10.63 -3.63
CA TRP A 396 14.44 11.30 -4.66
C TRP A 396 15.86 11.60 -4.21
N THR A 397 16.06 11.99 -2.94
CA THR A 397 17.39 12.31 -2.41
C THR A 397 18.29 11.09 -2.36
N VAL A 398 17.78 9.98 -1.80
CA VAL A 398 18.56 8.75 -1.68
C VAL A 398 18.82 8.17 -3.06
N ARG A 399 17.84 8.18 -3.97
CA ARG A 399 18.05 7.65 -5.32
C ARG A 399 19.06 8.43 -6.14
N ASP A 400 19.08 9.75 -6.03
CA ASP A 400 20.08 10.56 -6.74
C ASP A 400 21.51 10.22 -6.28
N ILE A 401 21.70 9.92 -4.99
CA ILE A 401 22.97 9.40 -4.46
C ILE A 401 23.27 8.02 -5.05
N LEU A 402 22.32 7.09 -4.98
CA LEU A 402 22.53 5.70 -5.38
C LEU A 402 22.72 5.52 -6.89
N LEU A 403 22.05 6.33 -7.71
CA LEU A 403 22.08 6.22 -9.17
C LEU A 403 23.14 7.11 -9.80
N ASN A 404 23.33 8.33 -9.27
CA ASN A 404 24.12 9.38 -9.92
C ASN A 404 25.36 9.80 -9.11
N ASN A 405 25.59 9.26 -7.91
CA ASN A 405 26.61 9.73 -6.97
C ASN A 405 26.48 11.22 -6.65
N ASN A 406 25.29 11.81 -6.84
CA ASN A 406 25.06 13.22 -6.58
C ASN A 406 24.65 13.40 -5.11
N VAL A 407 25.59 13.91 -4.31
CA VAL A 407 25.43 14.04 -2.86
C VAL A 407 25.20 15.50 -2.48
N ASP A 408 23.95 15.81 -2.11
CA ASP A 408 23.59 17.03 -1.39
C ASP A 408 23.45 16.71 0.10
N MET A 409 24.48 17.09 0.88
CA MET A 409 24.51 16.82 2.33
C MET A 409 23.37 17.52 3.08
N GLY A 410 23.00 18.73 2.69
CA GLY A 410 21.93 19.49 3.33
C GLY A 410 20.59 18.78 3.15
N ARG A 411 20.29 18.39 1.90
CA ARG A 411 19.06 17.65 1.56
C ARG A 411 19.02 16.27 2.22
N LEU A 412 20.13 15.53 2.21
CA LEU A 412 20.21 14.21 2.84
C LEU A 412 20.00 14.31 4.36
N LYS A 413 20.65 15.26 5.04
CA LYS A 413 20.48 15.47 6.49
C LYS A 413 19.04 15.84 6.83
N ALA A 414 18.39 16.65 6.00
CA ALA A 414 16.98 17.00 6.18
C ALA A 414 16.06 15.77 6.03
N CYS A 415 16.37 14.85 5.13
CA CYS A 415 15.61 13.61 4.95
C CYS A 415 15.87 12.59 6.08
N ILE A 416 17.11 12.45 6.54
CA ILE A 416 17.48 11.55 7.65
C ILE A 416 16.86 12.05 8.98
N ASP A 417 16.82 13.37 9.17
CA ASP A 417 16.18 14.06 10.27
C ASP A 417 15.02 14.91 9.79
N CYS A 418 13.87 14.24 9.54
CA CYS A 418 12.67 14.86 9.00
C CYS A 418 12.15 16.07 9.80
N ARG A 419 12.62 16.27 11.04
CA ARG A 419 12.33 17.49 11.83
C ARG A 419 12.90 18.76 11.18
N GLN A 420 13.97 18.65 10.40
CA GLN A 420 14.51 19.76 9.63
C GLN A 420 13.60 20.16 8.45
N GLN A 421 12.70 19.27 8.02
CA GLN A 421 11.64 19.56 7.05
C GLN A 421 10.35 20.02 7.74
N GLY A 422 10.25 19.91 9.06
CA GLY A 422 9.12 20.37 9.86
C GLY A 422 8.22 19.28 10.44
N TYR A 423 8.54 17.99 10.24
CA TYR A 423 7.80 16.87 10.86
C TYR A 423 8.14 16.73 12.35
N PHE A 424 7.20 16.24 13.18
CA PHE A 424 7.38 16.22 14.65
C PHE A 424 7.73 14.86 15.25
N GLY A 425 7.29 13.76 14.63
CA GLY A 425 7.39 12.42 15.19
C GLY A 425 7.91 11.37 14.20
N VAL A 426 8.34 10.24 14.74
CA VAL A 426 8.82 9.08 13.95
C VAL A 426 7.75 8.58 12.99
N ALA A 427 6.48 8.58 13.42
CA ALA A 427 5.38 8.09 12.60
C ALA A 427 4.89 9.08 11.53
N ASN A 428 5.41 10.32 11.49
CA ASN A 428 4.92 11.33 10.55
C ASN A 428 5.40 11.14 9.10
N VAL A 429 6.44 10.34 8.90
CA VAL A 429 7.01 10.07 7.57
C VAL A 429 7.23 8.59 7.36
N VAL A 430 6.89 8.13 6.16
CA VAL A 430 7.16 6.78 5.67
C VAL A 430 8.32 6.86 4.67
N ASN A 431 9.49 6.38 5.08
CA ASN A 431 10.72 6.42 4.29
C ASN A 431 10.78 5.21 3.34
N TYR A 432 10.86 5.46 2.04
CA TYR A 432 10.96 4.44 1.00
C TYR A 432 12.07 4.78 0.00
N ILE A 433 12.67 3.75 -0.58
CA ILE A 433 13.66 3.85 -1.68
C ILE A 433 13.14 3.22 -2.98
N GLY A 434 11.99 2.54 -2.89
CA GLY A 434 11.20 1.94 -3.95
C GLY A 434 9.74 1.83 -3.50
N ASN A 435 8.82 1.87 -4.46
CA ASN A 435 7.38 1.69 -4.29
C ASN A 435 6.81 1.13 -5.61
N HIS A 436 5.52 0.82 -5.64
CA HIS A 436 4.86 0.34 -6.84
C HIS A 436 4.73 1.38 -7.98
N ASP A 437 4.94 2.67 -7.73
CA ASP A 437 4.79 3.74 -8.71
C ASP A 437 5.97 3.86 -9.68
N HIS A 438 7.15 3.45 -9.25
CA HIS A 438 8.38 3.63 -10.03
C HIS A 438 9.05 2.32 -10.42
N ASP A 439 10.01 2.41 -11.35
CA ASP A 439 10.86 1.27 -11.67
C ASP A 439 11.71 0.85 -10.46
N ARG A 440 11.96 -0.46 -10.39
CA ARG A 440 12.80 -1.04 -9.34
C ARG A 440 14.20 -0.43 -9.38
N LEU A 441 14.75 -0.12 -8.21
CA LEU A 441 16.07 0.49 -8.09
C LEU A 441 17.17 -0.35 -8.79
N LEU A 442 17.08 -1.69 -8.72
CA LEU A 442 18.02 -2.58 -9.40
C LEU A 442 17.93 -2.47 -10.94
N ILE A 443 16.72 -2.26 -11.48
CA ILE A 443 16.51 -2.03 -12.91
C ILE A 443 17.09 -0.71 -13.35
N GLU A 444 16.90 0.36 -12.59
CA GLU A 444 17.46 1.66 -12.95
C GLU A 444 18.99 1.67 -12.88
N LEU A 445 19.57 1.04 -11.86
CA LEU A 445 21.03 0.83 -11.77
C LEU A 445 21.56 0.10 -13.01
N GLY A 446 20.90 -0.98 -13.42
CA GLY A 446 21.32 -1.78 -14.57
C GLY A 446 21.09 -1.08 -15.90
N LYS A 447 19.84 -0.75 -16.23
CA LYS A 447 19.44 -0.22 -17.53
C LYS A 447 19.91 1.21 -17.76
N GLN A 448 19.72 2.08 -16.78
CA GLN A 448 19.94 3.50 -16.98
C GLN A 448 21.35 3.95 -16.60
N ARG A 449 22.06 3.18 -15.77
CA ARG A 449 23.41 3.52 -15.29
C ARG A 449 24.49 2.48 -15.59
N ASN A 450 24.13 1.32 -16.13
CA ASN A 450 25.07 0.25 -16.48
C ASN A 450 25.88 -0.24 -15.26
N ILE A 451 25.24 -0.26 -14.08
CA ILE A 451 25.81 -0.73 -12.81
C ILE A 451 25.20 -2.10 -12.48
N PHE A 452 26.04 -3.12 -12.32
CA PHE A 452 25.63 -4.51 -12.12
C PHE A 452 26.43 -5.21 -11.01
N GLY A 453 26.00 -6.40 -10.62
CA GLY A 453 26.76 -7.26 -9.70
C GLY A 453 27.01 -6.59 -8.35
N GLU A 454 28.20 -6.81 -7.77
CA GLU A 454 28.51 -6.39 -6.40
C GLU A 454 28.35 -4.88 -6.19
N GLU A 455 28.64 -4.06 -7.20
CA GLU A 455 28.46 -2.61 -7.10
C GLU A 455 26.97 -2.24 -6.93
N ALA A 456 26.08 -2.83 -7.73
CA ALA A 456 24.65 -2.60 -7.59
C ALA A 456 24.15 -3.01 -6.19
N PHE A 457 24.55 -4.19 -5.71
CA PHE A 457 24.14 -4.69 -4.40
C PHE A 457 24.79 -3.93 -3.21
N LYS A 458 25.96 -3.30 -3.38
CA LYS A 458 26.50 -2.35 -2.40
C LYS A 458 25.62 -1.10 -2.30
N ARG A 459 25.27 -0.50 -3.43
CA ARG A 459 24.37 0.67 -3.50
C ARG A 459 22.98 0.37 -2.92
N LEU A 460 22.40 -0.80 -3.21
CA LEU A 460 21.15 -1.24 -2.58
C LEU A 460 21.30 -1.26 -1.05
N ARG A 461 22.33 -1.94 -0.51
CA ARG A 461 22.57 -2.00 0.95
C ARG A 461 22.77 -0.63 1.58
N LEU A 462 23.47 0.30 0.90
CA LEU A 462 23.60 1.69 1.37
C LEU A 462 22.23 2.36 1.51
N GLY A 463 21.37 2.23 0.49
CA GLY A 463 20.00 2.72 0.52
C GLY A 463 19.22 2.18 1.71
N VAL A 464 19.31 0.87 1.96
CA VAL A 464 18.66 0.21 3.10
C VAL A 464 19.15 0.74 4.44
N VAL A 465 20.46 0.95 4.60
CA VAL A 465 20.99 1.52 5.86
C VAL A 465 20.44 2.91 6.08
N LEU A 466 20.46 3.78 5.05
CA LEU A 466 19.90 5.13 5.15
C LEU A 466 18.41 5.07 5.51
N GLN A 467 17.64 4.22 4.85
CA GLN A 467 16.20 4.05 5.09
C GLN A 467 15.90 3.58 6.52
N MET A 468 16.56 2.50 6.97
CA MET A 468 16.25 1.81 8.22
C MET A 468 16.73 2.57 9.47
N THR A 469 17.69 3.47 9.31
CA THR A 469 18.33 4.20 10.42
C THR A 469 17.99 5.69 10.48
N SER A 470 17.22 6.21 9.51
CA SER A 470 16.62 7.55 9.54
C SER A 470 15.45 7.66 10.52
N ILE A 471 15.06 8.88 10.89
CA ILE A 471 13.79 9.12 11.60
C ILE A 471 12.66 8.88 10.59
N GLY A 472 11.70 8.03 10.96
CA GLY A 472 10.62 7.62 10.06
C GLY A 472 10.27 6.14 10.19
N ILE A 473 9.18 5.75 9.55
CA ILE A 473 8.76 4.35 9.38
C ILE A 473 9.28 3.84 8.02
N PRO A 474 10.10 2.78 7.96
CA PRO A 474 10.54 2.20 6.69
C PRO A 474 9.40 1.49 5.95
N LEU A 475 9.32 1.67 4.63
CA LEU A 475 8.47 0.89 3.72
C LEU A 475 9.32 0.14 2.70
N ILE A 476 9.11 -1.16 2.60
CA ILE A 476 9.76 -2.05 1.63
C ILE A 476 8.73 -2.44 0.58
N TRP A 477 9.02 -2.22 -0.69
CA TRP A 477 8.18 -2.74 -1.77
C TRP A 477 8.52 -4.19 -2.09
N MET A 478 7.52 -5.02 -2.37
CA MET A 478 7.69 -6.45 -2.60
C MET A 478 8.82 -6.78 -3.58
N GLY A 479 9.77 -7.60 -3.13
CA GLY A 479 10.92 -8.07 -3.90
C GLY A 479 12.14 -7.15 -3.88
N GLU A 480 12.04 -5.94 -3.32
CA GLU A 480 13.20 -5.07 -3.09
C GLU A 480 14.25 -5.76 -2.19
N GLU A 481 13.78 -6.54 -1.21
CA GLU A 481 14.58 -7.20 -0.19
C GLU A 481 15.52 -8.28 -0.72
N PHE A 482 15.27 -8.80 -1.92
CA PHE A 482 16.16 -9.75 -2.60
C PHE A 482 16.57 -9.28 -3.99
N GLY A 483 16.29 -8.03 -4.36
CA GLY A 483 16.69 -7.46 -5.64
C GLY A 483 15.94 -8.09 -6.82
N GLU A 484 14.61 -8.04 -6.77
CA GLU A 484 13.77 -8.29 -7.95
C GLU A 484 14.21 -7.39 -9.11
N TYR A 485 14.25 -7.97 -10.30
CA TYR A 485 14.82 -7.35 -11.51
C TYR A 485 13.80 -7.25 -12.64
N LYS A 486 12.54 -7.66 -12.44
CA LYS A 486 11.51 -7.44 -13.45
C LYS A 486 11.13 -5.97 -13.50
N GLU A 487 10.98 -5.47 -14.72
CA GLU A 487 10.47 -4.13 -15.00
C GLU A 487 9.06 -3.97 -14.47
N LYS A 488 8.71 -2.73 -14.11
CA LYS A 488 7.32 -2.41 -13.83
C LYS A 488 6.53 -2.54 -15.13
N THR A 489 5.36 -3.15 -15.05
CA THR A 489 4.41 -3.23 -16.16
C THR A 489 3.03 -2.85 -15.66
N ILE A 490 2.17 -2.35 -16.55
CA ILE A 490 0.75 -2.08 -16.23
C ILE A 490 0.02 -3.41 -15.90
N GLY A 491 0.44 -4.52 -16.52
CA GLY A 491 -0.09 -5.85 -16.26
C GLY A 491 0.56 -6.58 -15.07
N THR A 492 0.21 -7.85 -14.89
CA THR A 492 0.75 -8.70 -13.82
C THR A 492 2.27 -8.82 -13.90
N ALA A 493 2.96 -8.41 -12.84
CA ALA A 493 4.41 -8.45 -12.71
C ALA A 493 4.82 -9.35 -11.54
N LYS A 494 4.56 -10.65 -11.67
CA LYS A 494 4.79 -11.65 -10.62
C LYS A 494 6.23 -11.65 -10.10
N ILE A 495 6.39 -11.71 -8.79
CA ILE A 495 7.67 -11.86 -8.10
C ILE A 495 8.37 -13.17 -8.50
N ASP A 496 9.67 -13.10 -8.79
CA ASP A 496 10.54 -14.23 -9.07
C ASP A 496 11.10 -14.84 -7.79
N TRP A 497 10.30 -15.69 -7.15
CA TRP A 497 10.69 -16.46 -5.97
C TRP A 497 11.92 -17.36 -6.19
N SER A 498 12.29 -17.66 -7.45
CA SER A 498 13.50 -18.44 -7.74
C SER A 498 14.79 -17.70 -7.37
N LEU A 499 14.74 -16.36 -7.21
CA LEU A 499 15.86 -15.53 -6.77
C LEU A 499 16.31 -15.87 -5.35
N ILE A 500 15.45 -16.47 -4.54
CA ILE A 500 15.78 -16.85 -3.16
C ILE A 500 15.69 -18.36 -2.90
N ALA A 501 15.31 -19.14 -3.91
CA ALA A 501 15.27 -20.59 -3.83
C ALA A 501 16.67 -21.21 -3.63
N ASP A 502 16.72 -22.41 -3.08
CA ASP A 502 17.95 -23.21 -3.06
C ASP A 502 18.31 -23.69 -4.47
N ARG A 503 19.52 -23.33 -4.91
CA ARG A 503 20.06 -23.65 -6.24
C ARG A 503 21.40 -24.35 -6.07
N GLU A 504 21.62 -25.42 -6.83
CA GLU A 504 22.88 -26.18 -6.80
C GLU A 504 24.08 -25.36 -7.28
N ASP A 505 23.86 -24.42 -8.19
CA ASP A 505 24.90 -23.58 -8.81
C ASP A 505 25.27 -22.33 -7.98
N ASN A 506 24.53 -22.04 -6.91
CA ASN A 506 24.66 -20.83 -6.08
C ASN A 506 24.62 -19.50 -6.87
N SER A 507 24.00 -19.49 -8.05
CA SER A 507 23.92 -18.31 -8.93
C SER A 507 23.21 -17.10 -8.29
N ASN A 508 22.37 -17.34 -7.28
CA ASN A 508 21.57 -16.35 -6.59
C ASN A 508 22.12 -15.94 -5.20
N GLN A 509 23.40 -16.19 -4.93
CA GLN A 509 24.00 -15.90 -3.62
C GLN A 509 23.87 -14.42 -3.22
N MET A 510 23.92 -13.50 -4.19
CA MET A 510 23.78 -12.05 -3.93
C MET A 510 22.38 -11.67 -3.46
N ASN A 511 21.34 -12.21 -4.09
CA ASN A 511 19.94 -12.03 -3.70
C ASN A 511 19.70 -12.54 -2.28
N LYS A 512 20.21 -13.74 -1.95
CA LYS A 512 20.14 -14.29 -0.59
C LYS A 512 20.90 -13.47 0.45
N LYS A 513 22.07 -12.94 0.09
CA LYS A 513 22.84 -12.02 0.96
C LYS A 513 22.09 -10.72 1.21
N LEU A 514 21.43 -10.16 0.20
CA LEU A 514 20.59 -8.97 0.36
C LEU A 514 19.38 -9.27 1.27
N LEU A 515 18.68 -10.39 1.06
CA LEU A 515 17.57 -10.81 1.91
C LEU A 515 18.00 -10.95 3.38
N ASN A 516 19.14 -11.59 3.62
CA ASN A 516 19.67 -11.73 4.97
C ASN A 516 20.11 -10.39 5.58
N PHE A 517 20.58 -9.45 4.75
CA PHE A 517 20.88 -8.09 5.18
C PHE A 517 19.62 -7.35 5.65
N TYR A 518 18.52 -7.42 4.89
CA TYR A 518 17.21 -6.89 5.29
C TYR A 518 16.72 -7.51 6.59
N ARG A 519 16.70 -8.85 6.69
CA ARG A 519 16.33 -9.57 7.92
C ARG A 519 17.13 -9.09 9.13
N GLY A 520 18.44 -8.97 8.93
CA GLY A 520 19.35 -8.53 9.98
C GLY A 520 19.08 -7.10 10.44
N ILE A 521 18.93 -6.15 9.51
CA ILE A 521 18.77 -4.73 9.87
C ILE A 521 17.38 -4.43 10.44
N ILE A 522 16.34 -5.12 9.96
CA ILE A 522 15.00 -5.05 10.53
C ILE A 522 15.04 -5.57 11.97
N ARG A 523 15.70 -6.71 12.22
CA ARG A 523 15.89 -7.24 13.56
C ARG A 523 16.75 -6.32 14.45
N LEU A 524 17.77 -5.67 13.90
CA LEU A 524 18.54 -4.65 14.63
C LEU A 524 17.63 -3.51 15.06
N ARG A 525 16.75 -3.04 14.17
CA ARG A 525 15.77 -1.98 14.45
C ARG A 525 14.79 -2.40 15.54
N GLU A 526 14.22 -3.59 15.43
CA GLU A 526 13.27 -4.18 16.40
C GLU A 526 13.87 -4.22 17.82
N ASN A 527 15.14 -4.59 17.93
CA ASN A 527 15.82 -4.81 19.21
C ASN A 527 16.53 -3.58 19.77
N ASN A 528 16.42 -2.41 19.12
CA ASN A 528 17.14 -1.21 19.55
C ASN A 528 16.22 0.03 19.54
N LYS A 529 15.84 0.46 20.75
CA LYS A 529 14.91 1.59 20.95
C LYS A 529 15.41 2.92 20.38
N ALA A 530 16.70 3.07 20.09
CA ALA A 530 17.25 4.27 19.47
C ALA A 530 16.55 4.61 18.13
N PHE A 531 16.05 3.61 17.42
CA PHE A 531 15.36 3.81 16.14
C PHE A 531 13.91 4.25 16.27
N PHE A 532 13.30 4.09 17.45
CA PHE A 532 11.92 4.47 17.75
C PHE A 532 11.77 5.86 18.37
N THR A 533 12.86 6.63 18.46
CA THR A 533 12.84 8.00 18.98
C THR A 533 13.17 9.00 17.87
N THR A 534 12.87 10.29 18.10
CA THR A 534 13.35 11.38 17.24
C THR A 534 14.77 11.84 17.60
N ASN A 535 15.46 11.13 18.48
CA ASN A 535 16.78 11.52 18.93
C ASN A 535 17.81 11.22 17.84
N LEU A 536 18.31 12.27 17.22
CA LEU A 536 19.34 12.21 16.20
C LEU A 536 20.28 13.39 16.34
N ASN A 537 21.57 13.15 16.08
CA ASN A 537 22.56 14.21 15.92
C ASN A 537 23.57 13.83 14.83
N PHE A 538 23.90 14.77 13.94
CA PHE A 538 24.99 14.61 12.99
C PHE A 538 26.32 14.94 13.70
N ILE A 539 27.25 13.99 13.73
CA ILE A 539 28.50 14.12 14.50
C ILE A 539 29.72 14.39 13.63
N HIS A 540 29.64 14.07 12.34
CA HIS A 540 30.69 14.36 11.36
C HIS A 540 30.10 14.46 9.94
N GLU A 541 30.65 15.36 9.15
CA GLU A 541 30.31 15.57 7.74
C GLU A 541 31.60 15.97 7.00
N ASP A 542 31.91 15.27 5.91
CA ASP A 542 33.05 15.56 5.06
C ASP A 542 32.60 15.67 3.61
N ASP A 543 32.49 16.91 3.15
CA ASP A 543 32.08 17.23 1.78
C ASP A 543 33.10 16.80 0.72
N ASN A 544 34.37 16.60 1.08
CA ASN A 544 35.39 16.20 0.11
C ASN A 544 35.33 14.70 -0.15
N THR A 545 35.20 13.90 0.91
CA THR A 545 35.12 12.43 0.79
C THR A 545 33.68 11.92 0.70
N LYS A 546 32.69 12.81 0.83
CA LYS A 546 31.25 12.51 0.88
C LYS A 546 30.91 11.49 1.97
N VAL A 547 31.47 11.69 3.17
CA VAL A 547 31.14 10.89 4.35
C VAL A 547 30.19 11.66 5.25
N LEU A 548 29.09 11.01 5.64
CA LEU A 548 28.16 11.52 6.64
C LEU A 548 28.10 10.58 7.83
N VAL A 549 28.17 11.14 9.04
CA VAL A 549 28.09 10.36 10.29
C VAL A 549 27.05 10.95 11.21
N TYR A 550 26.15 10.11 11.69
CA TYR A 550 25.11 10.50 12.65
C TYR A 550 24.90 9.43 13.71
N GLN A 551 24.39 9.88 14.85
CA GLN A 551 23.99 9.03 15.96
C GLN A 551 22.47 9.01 16.14
N ARG A 552 21.96 7.86 16.58
CA ARG A 552 20.62 7.67 17.15
C ARG A 552 20.78 7.20 18.59
N TRP A 553 19.89 7.61 19.50
CA TRP A 553 19.90 7.10 20.87
C TRP A 553 18.51 7.03 21.50
N ALA A 554 18.40 6.26 22.58
CA ALA A 554 17.25 6.28 23.47
C ALA A 554 17.68 6.68 24.89
N ASP A 555 16.75 7.24 25.66
CA ASP A 555 17.01 7.63 27.06
C ASP A 555 17.29 6.42 27.97
N SER A 556 16.91 5.22 27.52
CA SER A 556 17.27 3.95 28.16
C SER A 556 18.74 3.54 27.98
N GLY A 557 19.51 4.27 27.15
CA GLY A 557 20.96 4.14 27.04
C GLY A 557 21.45 3.50 25.73
N GLU A 558 20.56 2.95 24.90
CA GLU A 558 20.91 2.42 23.59
C GLU A 558 21.45 3.55 22.68
N ARG A 559 22.55 3.26 21.97
CA ARG A 559 23.21 4.20 21.06
C ARG A 559 23.66 3.48 19.80
N VAL A 560 23.44 4.11 18.67
CA VAL A 560 23.88 3.65 17.36
C VAL A 560 24.55 4.81 16.63
N VAL A 561 25.68 4.56 15.99
CA VAL A 561 26.35 5.48 15.07
C VAL A 561 26.37 4.86 13.68
N VAL A 562 25.92 5.63 12.69
CA VAL A 562 25.96 5.24 11.27
C VAL A 562 27.03 6.08 10.58
N ILE A 563 27.95 5.42 9.88
CA ILE A 563 29.03 6.04 9.10
C ILE A 563 28.79 5.67 7.64
N ALA A 564 28.31 6.61 6.84
CA ALA A 564 27.96 6.37 5.44
C ALA A 564 28.99 7.01 4.50
N ASN A 565 29.69 6.19 3.71
CA ASN A 565 30.47 6.63 2.56
C ASN A 565 29.57 6.67 1.34
N LEU A 566 29.25 7.89 0.89
CA LEU A 566 28.32 8.15 -0.21
C LEU A 566 29.04 8.27 -1.56
N SER A 567 30.33 7.92 -1.60
CA SER A 567 31.19 8.05 -2.79
C SER A 567 31.64 6.70 -3.35
N GLU A 568 32.23 6.77 -4.54
CA GLU A 568 32.88 5.67 -5.25
C GLU A 568 34.32 5.36 -4.76
N ASN A 569 34.78 6.06 -3.71
CA ASN A 569 36.16 5.91 -3.22
C ASN A 569 36.23 5.01 -1.99
N PHE A 570 37.15 4.06 -2.00
CA PHE A 570 37.56 3.36 -0.78
C PHE A 570 38.35 4.30 0.15
N LEU A 571 37.96 4.36 1.42
CA LEU A 571 38.56 5.23 2.42
C LEU A 571 39.30 4.39 3.48
N ALA A 572 40.62 4.30 3.34
CA ALA A 572 41.48 3.57 4.27
C ALA A 572 41.69 4.35 5.58
N GLN A 573 41.52 3.67 6.72
CA GLN A 573 41.75 4.23 8.07
C GLN A 573 41.10 5.60 8.29
N TYR A 574 39.90 5.78 7.73
CA TYR A 574 39.15 7.02 7.77
C TYR A 574 38.90 7.43 9.22
N HIS A 575 39.22 8.69 9.53
CA HIS A 575 39.08 9.27 10.86
C HIS A 575 37.64 9.74 11.07
N VAL A 576 36.97 9.18 12.07
CA VAL A 576 35.65 9.64 12.51
C VAL A 576 35.81 10.32 13.88
N PRO A 577 35.67 11.66 13.94
CA PRO A 577 35.72 12.40 15.19
C PRO A 577 34.37 12.40 15.91
N ASN A 578 34.34 12.97 17.13
CA ASN A 578 33.13 13.28 17.89
C ASN A 578 32.23 12.07 18.20
N MET A 579 32.80 10.88 18.34
CA MET A 579 32.07 9.70 18.79
C MET A 579 31.41 9.99 20.14
N PRO A 580 30.15 9.58 20.35
CA PRO A 580 29.36 10.06 21.48
C PRO A 580 29.70 9.41 22.82
N ALA A 581 30.52 8.36 22.80
CA ALA A 581 31.04 7.70 23.99
C ALA A 581 32.32 6.91 23.66
N ASN A 582 33.29 6.97 24.56
CA ASN A 582 34.40 6.01 24.61
C ASN A 582 33.89 4.62 25.01
N GLY A 583 34.70 3.60 24.73
CA GLY A 583 34.40 2.21 25.08
C GLY A 583 34.32 1.31 23.86
N TRP A 584 33.68 0.16 24.03
CA TRP A 584 33.51 -0.79 22.93
C TRP A 584 32.22 -0.52 22.17
N TRP A 585 32.35 -0.59 20.86
CA TRP A 585 31.25 -0.52 19.91
C TRP A 585 31.32 -1.77 19.02
N HIS A 586 30.17 -2.36 18.76
CA HIS A 586 30.03 -3.48 17.85
C HIS A 586 29.68 -2.97 16.46
N GLU A 587 30.55 -3.19 15.48
CA GLU A 587 30.25 -2.98 14.07
C GLU A 587 29.39 -4.15 13.58
N TRP A 588 28.14 -3.84 13.28
CA TRP A 588 27.09 -4.81 13.04
C TRP A 588 27.18 -5.47 11.66
N THR A 589 27.63 -4.74 10.62
CA THR A 589 27.59 -5.22 9.23
C THR A 589 28.54 -6.39 8.99
N PHE A 590 29.73 -6.35 9.59
CA PHE A 590 30.79 -7.36 9.45
C PHE A 590 31.10 -8.11 10.76
N ASP A 591 30.28 -7.91 11.81
CA ASP A 591 30.32 -8.64 13.08
C ASP A 591 31.70 -8.58 13.78
N TYR A 592 32.18 -7.37 14.07
CA TYR A 592 33.43 -7.16 14.81
C TYR A 592 33.32 -6.02 15.82
N ASN A 593 34.23 -5.96 16.80
CA ASN A 593 34.23 -4.91 17.81
C ASN A 593 35.34 -3.90 17.54
N VAL A 594 35.01 -2.62 17.65
CA VAL A 594 35.95 -1.50 17.61
C VAL A 594 35.99 -0.81 18.95
N LYS A 595 37.18 -0.36 19.33
CA LYS A 595 37.36 0.44 20.55
C LYS A 595 37.41 1.91 20.17
N VAL A 596 36.59 2.72 20.82
CA VAL A 596 36.58 4.17 20.69
C VAL A 596 37.35 4.75 21.88
N GLU A 597 38.35 5.56 21.56
CA GLU A 597 39.19 6.26 22.54
C GLU A 597 39.30 7.74 22.15
N ASN A 598 39.34 8.63 23.14
CA ASN A 598 39.33 10.09 22.94
C ASN A 598 38.14 10.60 22.09
N ASN A 599 37.03 9.87 22.06
CA ASN A 599 35.85 10.13 21.22
C ASN A 599 36.16 10.07 19.71
N GLU A 600 37.10 9.23 19.29
CA GLU A 600 37.48 9.08 17.89
C GLU A 600 37.62 7.59 17.53
N VAL A 601 37.43 7.28 16.24
CA VAL A 601 37.65 5.93 15.70
C VAL A 601 38.24 6.00 14.29
N HIS A 602 39.09 5.03 13.97
CA HIS A 602 39.63 4.83 12.62
C HIS A 602 39.16 3.49 12.06
N LEU A 603 38.68 3.51 10.82
CA LEU A 603 38.16 2.32 10.15
C LEU A 603 38.29 2.43 8.64
N ASP A 604 38.43 1.28 7.98
CA ASP A 604 38.35 1.21 6.52
C ASP A 604 36.87 1.21 6.11
N ILE A 605 36.49 2.08 5.17
CA ILE A 605 35.10 2.18 4.67
C ILE A 605 35.13 2.01 3.15
N ALA A 606 34.46 0.98 2.65
CA ALA A 606 34.41 0.72 1.22
C ALA A 606 33.55 1.77 0.47
N GLU A 607 33.69 1.82 -0.84
CA GLU A 607 32.81 2.59 -1.71
C GLU A 607 31.34 2.18 -1.53
N HIS A 608 30.44 3.17 -1.48
CA HIS A 608 29.01 2.98 -1.24
C HIS A 608 28.69 2.07 -0.05
N GLU A 609 29.48 2.14 1.02
CA GLU A 609 29.31 1.35 2.23
C GLU A 609 28.82 2.23 3.38
N ALA A 610 27.92 1.67 4.20
CA ALA A 610 27.62 2.23 5.51
C ALA A 610 27.96 1.22 6.61
N LYS A 611 28.68 1.68 7.63
CA LYS A 611 28.92 0.92 8.86
C LYS A 611 27.95 1.32 9.94
N ILE A 612 27.50 0.35 10.73
CA ILE A 612 26.57 0.56 11.84
C ILE A 612 27.25 0.13 13.13
N LEU A 613 27.60 1.09 13.97
CA LEU A 613 28.24 0.86 15.27
C LEU A 613 27.19 0.91 16.37
N VAL A 614 27.04 -0.18 17.13
CA VAL A 614 26.14 -0.29 18.29
C VAL A 614 26.98 -0.23 19.57
N TYR A 615 26.64 0.66 20.51
CA TYR A 615 27.40 0.79 21.74
C TYR A 615 27.20 -0.42 22.67
N VAL A 616 28.28 -1.06 23.11
CA VAL A 616 28.25 -2.22 24.03
C VAL A 616 28.87 -1.94 25.40
N GLY A 617 29.37 -0.72 25.63
CA GLY A 617 29.87 -0.26 26.93
C GLY A 617 31.36 -0.53 27.18
N ASP A 618 31.86 0.01 28.28
CA ASP A 618 33.28 -0.09 28.67
C ASP A 618 33.66 -1.47 29.24
N ASN A 619 32.68 -2.18 29.81
CA ASN A 619 32.90 -3.46 30.50
C ASN A 619 32.90 -4.67 29.55
N PHE A 620 32.73 -4.45 28.25
CA PHE A 620 32.79 -5.51 27.26
C PHE A 620 34.23 -6.04 27.14
N GLN A 621 34.42 -7.33 27.40
CA GLN A 621 35.69 -8.01 27.11
C GLN A 621 35.54 -8.79 25.81
N PRO A 622 36.19 -8.39 24.71
CA PRO A 622 36.17 -9.18 23.49
C PRO A 622 36.76 -10.56 23.80
N ALA A 623 36.13 -11.62 23.29
CA ALA A 623 36.70 -12.95 23.38
C ALA A 623 38.12 -12.93 22.79
N THR A 624 39.09 -13.49 23.53
CA THR A 624 40.44 -13.72 22.99
C THR A 624 40.31 -14.52 21.69
N PRO A 625 41.04 -14.18 20.61
CA PRO A 625 40.95 -14.92 19.37
C PRO A 625 41.30 -16.39 19.64
N SER A 626 40.33 -17.30 19.54
CA SER A 626 40.64 -18.72 19.53
C SER A 626 41.33 -19.03 18.21
N SER A 627 42.45 -19.74 18.24
CA SER A 627 43.19 -20.21 17.07
C SER A 627 42.45 -21.29 16.25
N GLU A 628 41.13 -21.41 16.42
CA GLU A 628 40.28 -22.35 15.70
C GLU A 628 39.04 -21.62 15.17
N PRO A 629 38.67 -21.82 13.89
CA PRO A 629 37.48 -21.24 13.31
C PRO A 629 36.24 -21.87 13.93
N VAL A 630 35.48 -21.10 14.70
CA VAL A 630 34.18 -21.53 15.22
C VAL A 630 33.13 -21.27 14.15
N VAL A 631 32.72 -22.32 13.43
CA VAL A 631 31.45 -22.32 12.70
C VAL A 631 30.35 -22.32 13.75
N LYS A 632 29.76 -21.16 14.07
CA LYS A 632 28.52 -21.12 14.85
C LYS A 632 27.35 -21.34 13.91
N SER A 633 26.90 -22.59 13.84
CA SER A 633 25.55 -22.91 13.39
C SER A 633 24.52 -22.27 14.33
N ILE A 634 23.43 -21.79 13.74
CA ILE A 634 22.24 -21.29 14.44
C ILE A 634 21.66 -22.45 15.27
N PRO A 635 21.29 -22.26 16.55
CA PRO A 635 20.58 -23.30 17.27
C PRO A 635 19.18 -23.46 16.67
N ALA A 636 18.91 -24.63 16.09
CA ALA A 636 17.56 -25.06 15.79
C ALA A 636 16.76 -25.14 17.10
N ASN A 637 15.56 -24.57 17.11
CA ASN A 637 14.59 -24.79 18.18
C ASN A 637 14.21 -26.28 18.21
N GLU A 638 14.81 -27.05 19.12
CA GLU A 638 14.29 -28.37 19.49
C GLU A 638 13.08 -28.18 20.40
N SER A 639 11.88 -28.19 19.82
CA SER A 639 10.67 -28.59 20.55
C SER A 639 10.55 -30.11 20.50
N ASN A 640 11.28 -30.80 21.37
CA ASN A 640 11.01 -32.20 21.68
C ASN A 640 9.89 -32.26 22.72
N ASN A 641 8.73 -32.76 22.32
CA ASN A 641 7.91 -33.56 23.23
C ASN A 641 7.35 -34.75 22.46
N THR A 642 8.09 -35.84 22.55
CA THR A 642 7.69 -37.20 22.16
C THR A 642 6.79 -37.77 23.26
N SER A 643 5.62 -38.27 22.87
CA SER A 643 5.02 -39.42 23.54
C SER A 643 4.89 -40.52 22.51
N GLN A 644 5.78 -41.51 22.65
CA GLN A 644 5.77 -42.78 21.93
C GLN A 644 4.51 -43.58 22.27
N GLU A 645 3.93 -44.24 21.27
CA GLU A 645 3.53 -45.63 21.44
C GLU A 645 3.70 -46.41 20.13
N GLN A 646 4.01 -47.69 20.29
CA GLN A 646 4.73 -48.57 19.38
C GLN A 646 3.84 -49.43 18.48
N LYS A 647 4.43 -49.85 17.32
CA LYS A 647 4.24 -51.14 16.59
C LYS A 647 2.89 -51.35 15.91
N GLN A 648 2.77 -51.90 14.69
CA GLN A 648 3.58 -52.82 13.89
C GLN A 648 3.17 -52.66 12.39
N PRO A 649 3.94 -53.22 11.43
CA PRO A 649 3.71 -53.02 9.99
C PRO A 649 2.73 -54.06 9.43
N ASP A 650 1.94 -53.68 8.44
CA ASP A 650 1.46 -54.66 7.46
C ASP A 650 1.50 -54.11 6.03
N SER A 651 1.91 -55.04 5.20
CA SER A 651 2.09 -55.06 3.77
C SER A 651 0.83 -54.76 2.96
N SER A 652 1.06 -54.25 1.74
CA SER A 652 0.41 -54.64 0.47
C SER A 652 -0.20 -53.50 -0.37
N LEU A 653 0.37 -53.38 -1.58
CA LEU A 653 -0.32 -53.27 -2.88
C LEU A 653 -1.31 -52.11 -3.10
N LYS A 654 -0.86 -51.01 -3.72
CA LYS A 654 -0.98 -50.71 -5.17
C LYS A 654 -0.54 -49.28 -5.46
#